data_AF-A0A7S4P4H3-F1
#
_entry.id   AF-A0A7S4P4H3-F1
#
_cell.length_a   1.000
_cell.length_b   1.000
_cell.length_c   1.000
_cell.angle_alpha   90.00
_cell.angle_beta   90.00
_cell.angle_gamma   90.00
#
_symmetry.space_group_name_H-M   'P 1'
#
loop_
_entity.id
_entity.type
_entity.pdbx_description
1 polymer ?
#
loop_
_entity_poly.entity_id
_entity_poly.type
_entity_poly.pdbx_seq_one_letter_code
_entity_poly.pdbx_strand_id
1 'polypeptide(L)'
;MALPDIKRKKHPTSRAIRACVFTSNEYKKKEFRHFLGEQYGVSVTFADVGEGEPTREDVIKHLETSENPSPHYFLREETKLINPITREVVDGKEVVKNPGEAPTFLIHISKVKVWIPQWTAVASVGERGISSDETPQTLVDVIENEFEAANPGYIDPSKEKERNEETFGWDHMFVNPRTGKTNQECAASQWQKNSARQISLSDFVGTYLFYKRPVGLKHYKELRPRIACDFSPEMSVEKFTANNKYFTNKNIDKWFTKNMLSYAFNEGVFFKSSTSRPVKNYFSPPFGGVPLTPKKCDIEETVFMTHDIGHHLVPDLIVNFSSPGHSPSSVDSVVHLHVYVAWRMISEATTMIFADMFYADSLVTSDPELEKGVDRRIFGLWKVLDLKKEGLDTEEKLALMKKIWRANVHYAVLGDDSDFRGMVIEGEKGEEGIKNFKNHFEKFFIGDHNWTYKNYNNMTNSDSSYPRWVDLVGAEIFEKKCDLFLLDDVVHKLRNGGSDLSSFTGVLDSVFDYIFEHRLKPAALFNVENMISAQDRTAKAFTRYIVGNLSFYSKFYDLVGVPERFKALKDAALTQDLTNAGVRDKIRFQFEADVRYVWSMGCISTVAAANCCSLTSIFPPFYIKYGYDKWKSTAEIVKDLYG
;
A
#
# COMPACT_ATOMS: atom_id res chain seq x y z
N MET A 1 32.21 -29.35 2.93
CA MET A 1 32.57 -28.99 4.31
C MET A 1 31.38 -29.20 5.22
N ALA A 2 31.59 -29.63 6.47
CA ALA A 2 30.52 -29.61 7.46
C ALA A 2 30.16 -28.15 7.79
N LEU A 3 28.87 -27.83 7.89
CA LEU A 3 28.42 -26.49 8.28
C LEU A 3 28.76 -26.25 9.76
N PRO A 4 29.16 -25.03 10.14
CA PRO A 4 29.33 -24.67 11.54
C PRO A 4 27.99 -24.77 12.30
N ASP A 5 28.04 -25.14 13.58
CA ASP A 5 26.86 -25.24 14.47
C ASP A 5 26.35 -23.83 14.86
N ILE A 6 25.81 -23.10 13.87
CA ILE A 6 25.24 -21.77 14.06
C ILE A 6 23.86 -21.93 14.68
N LYS A 7 23.76 -21.69 15.99
CA LYS A 7 22.49 -21.66 16.73
C LYS A 7 21.97 -20.24 16.86
N ARG A 8 20.74 -19.98 16.41
CA ARG A 8 20.07 -18.69 16.60
C ARG A 8 18.80 -18.83 17.43
N LYS A 9 18.64 -17.94 18.43
CA LYS A 9 17.47 -17.88 19.34
C LYS A 9 16.18 -17.35 18.71
N LYS A 10 16.26 -16.75 17.51
CA LYS A 10 15.10 -16.19 16.81
C LYS A 10 15.16 -16.61 15.35
N HIS A 11 14.09 -17.26 14.89
CA HIS A 11 13.89 -17.48 13.45
C HIS A 11 13.93 -16.13 12.73
N PRO A 12 14.35 -16.08 11.46
CA PRO A 12 14.04 -14.96 10.58
C PRO A 12 12.53 -14.64 10.41
N THR A 13 11.58 -15.21 11.18
CA THR A 13 10.13 -14.97 11.05
C THR A 13 9.69 -13.53 11.35
N SER A 14 10.63 -12.61 11.56
CA SER A 14 10.33 -11.19 11.54
C SER A 14 9.46 -10.86 10.32
N ARG A 15 8.37 -10.13 10.53
CA ARG A 15 7.45 -9.67 9.48
C ARG A 15 8.17 -8.95 8.31
N ALA A 16 9.39 -8.45 8.53
CA ALA A 16 10.24 -7.81 7.54
C ALA A 16 11.18 -8.82 6.85
N ILE A 17 11.09 -8.91 5.52
CA ILE A 17 12.06 -9.63 4.68
C ILE A 17 13.38 -8.85 4.74
N ARG A 18 14.51 -9.55 4.77
CA ARG A 18 15.85 -8.96 4.86
C ARG A 18 16.75 -9.48 3.76
N ALA A 19 17.51 -8.60 3.13
CA ALA A 19 18.53 -8.96 2.16
C ALA A 19 19.85 -8.27 2.51
N CYS A 20 20.96 -9.00 2.41
CA CYS A 20 22.31 -8.43 2.46
C CYS A 20 22.89 -8.42 1.05
N VAL A 21 23.33 -7.26 0.57
CA VAL A 21 23.91 -7.11 -0.76
C VAL A 21 25.42 -6.94 -0.64
N PHE A 22 26.17 -7.82 -1.31
CA PHE A 22 27.62 -7.75 -1.42
C PHE A 22 28.02 -6.74 -2.51
N THR A 23 28.27 -5.50 -2.09
CA THR A 23 28.77 -4.44 -2.96
C THR A 23 29.36 -3.27 -2.17
N SER A 24 30.47 -2.74 -2.65
CA SER A 24 31.06 -1.48 -2.19
C SER A 24 30.58 -0.27 -3.01
N ASN A 25 29.89 -0.48 -4.14
CA ASN A 25 29.47 0.58 -5.06
C ASN A 25 28.21 1.32 -4.58
N GLU A 26 28.34 2.60 -4.21
CA GLU A 26 27.24 3.41 -3.68
C GLU A 26 26.04 3.58 -4.63
N TYR A 27 26.25 3.64 -5.94
CA TYR A 27 25.16 3.70 -6.92
C TYR A 27 24.33 2.43 -6.91
N LYS A 28 24.99 1.26 -6.87
CA LYS A 28 24.29 -0.02 -6.69
C LYS A 28 23.55 -0.04 -5.35
N LYS A 29 24.15 0.48 -4.27
CA LYS A 29 23.46 0.57 -2.97
C LYS A 29 22.18 1.40 -3.05
N LYS A 30 22.19 2.57 -3.70
CA LYS A 30 21.01 3.41 -3.95
C LYS A 30 19.94 2.64 -4.72
N GLU A 31 20.31 1.98 -5.82
CA GLU A 31 19.38 1.21 -6.66
C GLU A 31 18.77 0.00 -5.94
N PHE A 32 19.56 -0.77 -5.19
CA PHE A 32 19.06 -1.89 -4.38
C PHE A 32 18.12 -1.43 -3.25
N ARG A 33 18.44 -0.31 -2.57
CA ARG A 33 17.56 0.29 -1.56
C ARG A 33 16.24 0.72 -2.18
N HIS A 34 16.27 1.41 -3.32
CA HIS A 34 15.08 1.84 -4.02
C HIS A 34 14.25 0.64 -4.48
N PHE A 35 14.83 -0.25 -5.28
CA PHE A 35 14.10 -1.37 -5.89
C PHE A 35 13.60 -2.36 -4.83
N LEU A 36 14.46 -2.96 -4.01
CA LEU A 36 14.01 -3.96 -3.03
C LEU A 36 13.40 -3.34 -1.77
N GLY A 37 13.98 -2.23 -1.29
CA GLY A 37 13.56 -1.60 -0.04
C GLY A 37 12.27 -0.80 -0.16
N GLU A 38 12.26 0.20 -1.04
CA GLU A 38 11.11 1.10 -1.17
C GLU A 38 9.96 0.43 -1.91
N GLN A 39 10.20 -0.32 -2.99
CA GLN A 39 9.09 -0.93 -3.74
C GLN A 39 8.55 -2.21 -3.08
N TYR A 40 9.40 -3.06 -2.49
CA TYR A 40 9.01 -4.36 -1.94
C TYR A 40 9.09 -4.47 -0.41
N GLY A 41 9.53 -3.43 0.30
CA GLY A 41 9.60 -3.43 1.76
C GLY A 41 10.61 -4.44 2.30
N VAL A 42 11.71 -4.67 1.57
CA VAL A 42 12.84 -5.50 2.01
C VAL A 42 13.81 -4.62 2.82
N SER A 43 14.18 -5.05 4.01
CA SER A 43 15.25 -4.40 4.76
C SER A 43 16.60 -4.79 4.14
N VAL A 44 17.17 -3.87 3.36
CA VAL A 44 18.43 -4.07 2.65
C VAL A 44 19.61 -3.59 3.51
N THR A 45 20.56 -4.49 3.76
CA THR A 45 21.88 -4.18 4.34
C THR A 45 22.98 -4.43 3.31
N PHE A 46 24.18 -3.94 3.58
CA PHE A 46 25.31 -4.04 2.66
C PHE A 46 26.52 -4.62 3.38
N ALA A 47 27.26 -5.47 2.70
CA ALA A 47 28.53 -6.00 3.16
C ALA A 47 29.58 -5.81 2.06
N ASP A 48 30.80 -5.53 2.50
CA ASP A 48 31.97 -5.47 1.63
C ASP A 48 32.77 -6.75 1.80
N VAL A 49 33.11 -7.40 0.67
CA VAL A 49 33.89 -8.63 0.62
C VAL A 49 35.24 -8.41 -0.11
N GLY A 50 35.60 -7.16 -0.39
CA GLY A 50 36.82 -6.81 -1.13
C GLY A 50 36.69 -7.05 -2.63
N GLU A 51 37.84 -7.21 -3.31
CA GLU A 51 37.92 -7.35 -4.78
C GLU A 51 37.58 -8.76 -5.31
N GLY A 52 37.18 -9.70 -4.44
CA GLY A 52 36.85 -11.08 -4.81
C GLY A 52 35.36 -11.33 -5.09
N GLU A 53 35.05 -12.43 -5.79
CA GLU A 53 33.68 -12.93 -5.85
C GLU A 53 33.28 -13.48 -4.47
N PRO A 54 32.17 -12.99 -3.86
CA PRO A 54 31.67 -13.56 -2.61
C PRO A 54 31.35 -15.03 -2.79
N THR A 55 31.78 -15.81 -1.82
CA THR A 55 31.64 -17.26 -1.77
C THR A 55 30.56 -17.67 -0.78
N ARG A 56 30.20 -18.95 -0.80
CA ARG A 56 29.33 -19.55 0.21
C ARG A 56 29.92 -19.38 1.62
N GLU A 57 31.24 -19.46 1.75
CA GLU A 57 31.97 -19.26 2.99
C GLU A 57 31.82 -17.83 3.52
N ASP A 58 31.80 -16.83 2.64
CA ASP A 58 31.57 -15.43 3.04
C ASP A 58 30.16 -15.23 3.61
N VAL A 59 29.15 -15.89 3.02
CA VAL A 59 27.78 -15.91 3.55
C VAL A 59 27.75 -16.53 4.94
N ILE A 60 28.39 -17.69 5.12
CA ILE A 60 28.46 -18.38 6.42
C ILE A 60 29.16 -17.50 7.46
N LYS A 61 30.30 -16.90 7.12
CA LYS A 61 31.05 -15.99 8.00
C LYS A 61 30.23 -14.75 8.39
N HIS A 62 29.45 -14.19 7.45
CA HIS A 62 28.54 -13.09 7.75
C HIS A 62 27.41 -13.54 8.68
N LEU A 63 26.90 -14.77 8.51
CA LEU A 63 25.90 -15.34 9.42
C LEU A 63 26.46 -15.62 10.82
N GLU A 64 27.75 -15.89 10.98
CA GLU A 64 28.37 -16.07 12.30
C GLU A 64 28.57 -14.75 13.04
N THR A 65 28.90 -13.68 12.29
CA THR A 65 29.31 -12.39 12.87
C THR A 65 28.19 -11.35 12.95
N SER A 66 27.13 -11.49 12.14
CA SER A 66 25.99 -10.56 12.14
C SER A 66 25.15 -10.68 13.41
N GLU A 67 24.90 -9.55 14.08
CA GLU A 67 23.91 -9.48 15.15
C GLU A 67 22.51 -9.86 14.63
N ASN A 68 21.66 -10.36 15.52
CA ASN A 68 20.30 -10.71 15.14
C ASN A 68 19.52 -9.45 14.73
N PRO A 69 18.73 -9.52 13.65
CA PRO A 69 18.26 -10.75 12.99
C PRO A 69 18.87 -11.08 11.60
N SER A 70 19.05 -12.37 11.29
CA SER A 70 19.71 -12.89 10.06
C SER A 70 19.05 -12.45 8.75
N PRO A 71 19.80 -12.03 7.72
CA PRO A 71 19.27 -11.90 6.35
C PRO A 71 18.60 -13.19 5.86
N HIS A 72 17.57 -13.04 5.03
CA HIS A 72 16.91 -14.14 4.33
C HIS A 72 17.59 -14.45 3.00
N TYR A 73 18.15 -13.41 2.38
CA TYR A 73 18.80 -13.46 1.08
C TYR A 73 20.14 -12.76 1.16
N PHE A 74 21.15 -13.35 0.54
CA PHE A 74 22.40 -12.69 0.22
C PHE A 74 22.49 -12.53 -1.28
N LEU A 75 22.85 -11.33 -1.75
CA LEU A 75 22.79 -10.96 -3.16
C LEU A 75 24.15 -10.45 -3.62
N ARG A 76 24.57 -10.86 -4.82
CA ARG A 76 25.70 -10.27 -5.54
C ARG A 76 25.27 -9.98 -6.97
N GLU A 77 25.55 -8.78 -7.45
CA GLU A 77 25.27 -8.41 -8.84
C GLU A 77 26.53 -8.03 -9.61
N GLU A 78 26.63 -8.64 -10.79
CA GLU A 78 27.68 -8.44 -11.77
C GLU A 78 27.06 -7.93 -13.07
N THR A 79 27.71 -6.92 -13.65
CA THR A 79 27.22 -6.24 -14.85
C THR A 79 28.31 -6.21 -15.89
N LYS A 80 27.98 -6.45 -17.16
CA LYS A 80 28.91 -6.34 -18.30
C LYS A 80 28.21 -5.69 -19.50
N LEU A 81 28.97 -4.96 -20.31
CA LEU A 81 28.54 -4.49 -21.63
C LEU A 81 29.30 -5.28 -22.70
N ILE A 82 28.56 -5.86 -23.65
CA ILE A 82 29.13 -6.72 -24.69
C ILE A 82 28.81 -6.12 -26.05
N ASN A 83 29.82 -6.01 -26.93
CA ASN A 83 29.59 -5.75 -28.35
C ASN A 83 29.31 -7.09 -29.06
N PRO A 84 28.10 -7.35 -29.57
CA PRO A 84 27.78 -8.64 -30.15
C PRO A 84 28.50 -8.92 -31.49
N ILE A 85 29.00 -7.87 -32.17
CA ILE A 85 29.71 -8.01 -33.45
C ILE A 85 31.14 -8.47 -33.23
N THR A 86 31.85 -7.86 -32.29
CA THR A 86 33.27 -8.20 -32.02
C THR A 86 33.42 -9.27 -30.93
N ARG A 87 32.34 -9.58 -30.19
CA ARG A 87 32.37 -10.34 -28.93
C ARG A 87 33.34 -9.79 -27.89
N GLU A 88 33.83 -8.57 -28.09
CA GLU A 88 34.68 -7.90 -27.13
C GLU A 88 33.83 -7.52 -25.92
N VAL A 89 34.31 -7.91 -24.75
CA VAL A 89 33.76 -7.49 -23.47
C VAL A 89 34.29 -6.10 -23.21
N VAL A 90 33.40 -5.12 -23.12
CA VAL A 90 33.77 -3.76 -22.73
C VAL A 90 33.88 -3.72 -21.21
N ASP A 91 35.14 -3.76 -20.78
CA ASP A 91 35.71 -3.62 -19.43
C ASP A 91 35.53 -4.74 -18.39
N GLY A 92 36.51 -5.64 -18.43
CA GLY A 92 37.25 -6.09 -17.24
C GLY A 92 38.69 -5.55 -17.16
N LYS A 93 39.00 -4.40 -17.81
CA LYS A 93 40.31 -3.81 -18.22
C LYS A 93 40.86 -4.26 -19.59
N GLU A 94 40.67 -3.45 -20.64
CA GLU A 94 41.66 -2.54 -21.28
C GLU A 94 41.05 -1.86 -22.53
N VAL A 95 41.15 -0.53 -22.55
CA VAL A 95 40.96 0.46 -23.63
C VAL A 95 39.80 0.24 -24.60
N VAL A 96 38.69 0.92 -24.31
CA VAL A 96 37.81 1.43 -25.35
C VAL A 96 38.67 2.29 -26.29
N LYS A 97 38.94 1.83 -27.52
CA LYS A 97 39.10 2.81 -28.60
C LYS A 97 37.79 3.56 -28.60
N ASN A 98 37.85 4.87 -28.25
CA ASN A 98 36.70 5.78 -28.26
C ASN A 98 35.70 5.28 -29.30
N PRO A 99 34.46 4.91 -28.92
CA PRO A 99 33.46 4.62 -29.93
C PRO A 99 33.56 5.80 -30.90
N GLY A 100 33.81 5.51 -32.17
CA GLY A 100 33.92 6.58 -33.15
C GLY A 100 32.64 7.43 -33.15
N GLU A 101 32.53 8.40 -34.04
CA GLU A 101 31.34 9.26 -34.11
C GLU A 101 30.01 8.51 -34.40
N ALA A 102 30.04 7.19 -34.62
CA ALA A 102 28.89 6.36 -34.96
C ALA A 102 28.31 5.57 -33.76
N PRO A 103 26.96 5.44 -33.66
CA PRO A 103 26.30 4.61 -32.65
C PRO A 103 26.77 3.16 -32.69
N THR A 104 27.14 2.60 -31.53
CA THR A 104 27.57 1.19 -31.42
C THR A 104 26.52 0.39 -30.67
N PHE A 105 25.99 -0.66 -31.32
CA PHE A 105 25.03 -1.57 -30.70
C PHE A 105 25.71 -2.45 -29.64
N LEU A 106 25.15 -2.52 -28.45
CA LEU A 106 25.67 -3.25 -27.30
C LEU A 106 24.56 -4.07 -26.62
N ILE A 107 24.98 -5.09 -25.87
CA ILE A 107 24.11 -5.84 -24.97
C ILE A 107 24.59 -5.59 -23.54
N HIS A 108 23.72 -5.00 -22.73
CA HIS A 108 23.93 -4.88 -21.29
C HIS A 108 23.47 -6.17 -20.62
N ILE A 109 24.38 -6.90 -19.99
CA ILE A 109 24.07 -8.13 -19.25
C ILE A 109 24.24 -7.86 -17.76
N SER A 110 23.28 -8.33 -16.97
CA SER A 110 23.35 -8.33 -15.51
C SER A 110 23.03 -9.72 -14.97
N LYS A 111 23.82 -10.14 -13.99
CA LYS A 111 23.73 -11.44 -13.33
C LYS A 111 23.66 -11.23 -11.83
N VAL A 112 22.57 -11.71 -11.22
CA VAL A 112 22.31 -11.65 -9.79
C VAL A 112 22.43 -13.05 -9.21
N LYS A 113 23.51 -13.29 -8.47
CA LYS A 113 23.70 -14.50 -7.66
C LYS A 113 22.99 -14.32 -6.31
N VAL A 114 22.32 -15.37 -5.86
CA VAL A 114 21.48 -15.36 -4.65
C VAL A 114 21.82 -16.56 -3.78
N TRP A 115 22.18 -16.32 -2.52
CA TRP A 115 22.35 -17.37 -1.52
C TRP A 115 21.22 -17.31 -0.48
N ILE A 116 20.64 -18.47 -0.18
CA ILE A 116 19.46 -18.62 0.67
C ILE A 116 19.78 -19.58 1.82
N PRO A 117 20.04 -19.07 3.04
CA PRO A 117 20.26 -19.89 4.21
C PRO A 117 19.03 -20.75 4.54
N GLN A 118 19.24 -22.05 4.72
CA GLN A 118 18.22 -23.02 5.13
C GLN A 118 18.37 -23.32 6.62
N TRP A 119 17.29 -23.17 7.37
CA TRP A 119 17.28 -23.35 8.82
C TRP A 119 16.35 -24.51 9.19
N THR A 120 16.75 -25.32 10.17
CA THR A 120 15.86 -26.30 10.80
C THR A 120 15.65 -25.96 12.27
N ALA A 121 14.47 -26.23 12.79
CA ALA A 121 14.22 -26.15 14.23
C ALA A 121 15.06 -27.20 14.96
N VAL A 122 15.78 -26.79 15.99
CA VAL A 122 16.41 -27.73 16.93
C VAL A 122 15.30 -28.23 17.82
N ALA A 123 15.00 -29.53 17.79
CA ALA A 123 14.00 -30.13 18.66
C ALA A 123 14.35 -29.86 20.13
N SER A 124 13.65 -28.92 20.76
CA SER A 124 13.78 -28.69 22.19
C SER A 124 13.06 -29.83 22.92
N VAL A 125 13.83 -30.69 23.57
CA VAL A 125 13.29 -31.72 24.47
C VAL A 125 12.53 -31.02 25.61
N GLY A 126 11.21 -31.14 25.64
CA GLY A 126 10.42 -31.11 26.88
C GLY A 126 9.76 -29.81 27.36
N GLU A 127 10.11 -28.62 26.88
CA GLU A 127 9.54 -27.38 27.45
C GLU A 127 8.26 -26.92 26.72
N ARG A 128 7.10 -27.25 27.30
CA ARG A 128 5.80 -26.70 26.90
C ARG A 128 5.76 -25.21 27.24
N GLY A 129 5.81 -24.33 26.25
CA GLY A 129 5.57 -22.89 26.44
C GLY A 129 6.33 -21.95 25.49
N ILE A 130 7.35 -22.45 24.78
CA ILE A 130 8.11 -21.64 23.83
C ILE A 130 7.29 -21.50 22.54
N SER A 131 6.99 -20.26 22.14
CA SER A 131 6.34 -20.00 20.85
C SER A 131 7.25 -20.47 19.70
N SER A 132 6.69 -20.89 18.56
CA SER A 132 7.49 -21.36 17.42
C SER A 132 8.53 -20.36 16.90
N ASP A 133 8.39 -19.07 17.25
CA ASP A 133 9.31 -17.99 16.88
C ASP A 133 10.58 -17.90 17.75
N GLU A 134 10.59 -18.62 18.89
CA GLU A 134 11.67 -18.63 19.88
C GLU A 134 12.41 -19.97 19.94
N THR A 135 12.01 -20.95 19.12
CA THR A 135 12.71 -22.23 19.03
C THR A 135 14.10 -22.00 18.40
N PRO A 136 15.20 -22.41 19.07
CA PRO A 136 16.52 -22.33 18.49
C PRO A 136 16.57 -23.04 17.13
N GLN A 137 17.23 -22.42 16.15
CA GLN A 137 17.41 -23.00 14.83
C GLN A 137 18.89 -23.19 14.51
N THR A 138 19.18 -24.24 13.73
CA THR A 138 20.52 -24.52 13.20
C THR A 138 20.52 -24.39 11.68
N LEU A 139 21.57 -23.78 11.13
CA LEU A 139 21.80 -23.70 9.68
C LEU A 139 22.11 -25.10 9.12
N VAL A 140 21.31 -25.57 8.16
CA VAL A 140 21.47 -26.91 7.56
C VAL A 140 21.96 -26.87 6.12
N ASP A 141 21.76 -25.76 5.41
CA ASP A 141 22.27 -25.57 4.05
C ASP A 141 22.30 -24.09 3.65
N VAL A 142 22.97 -23.79 2.54
CA VAL A 142 22.88 -22.52 1.84
C VAL A 142 22.68 -22.85 0.36
N ILE A 143 21.47 -22.60 -0.14
CA ILE A 143 21.12 -22.86 -1.54
C ILE A 143 21.57 -21.66 -2.38
N GLU A 144 22.21 -21.94 -3.52
CA GLU A 144 22.61 -20.93 -4.50
C GLU A 144 21.68 -20.97 -5.72
N ASN A 145 21.27 -19.79 -6.18
CA ASN A 145 20.52 -19.59 -7.42
C ASN A 145 21.04 -18.37 -8.16
N GLU A 146 20.69 -18.26 -9.44
CA GLU A 146 21.18 -17.22 -10.32
C GLU A 146 20.10 -16.71 -11.27
N PHE A 147 20.08 -15.40 -11.49
CA PHE A 147 19.21 -14.73 -12.43
C PHE A 147 20.06 -13.90 -13.39
N GLU A 148 19.95 -14.16 -14.69
CA GLU A 148 20.66 -13.42 -15.72
C GLU A 148 19.67 -12.75 -16.67
N ALA A 149 19.93 -11.49 -17.00
CA ALA A 149 19.13 -10.73 -17.94
C ALA A 149 20.01 -9.95 -18.91
N ALA A 150 19.55 -9.83 -20.15
CA ALA A 150 20.16 -9.04 -21.21
C ALA A 150 19.22 -7.91 -21.63
N ASN A 151 19.74 -6.70 -21.75
CA ASN A 151 19.04 -5.54 -22.29
C ASN A 151 19.78 -5.01 -23.52
N PRO A 152 19.25 -5.21 -24.74
CA PRO A 152 19.88 -4.70 -25.96
C PRO A 152 19.72 -3.17 -26.06
N GLY A 153 20.76 -2.50 -26.51
CA GLY A 153 20.73 -1.06 -26.76
C GLY A 153 21.89 -0.58 -27.61
N TYR A 154 22.11 0.72 -27.64
CA TYR A 154 23.28 1.29 -28.29
C TYR A 154 23.83 2.47 -27.50
N ILE A 155 25.12 2.75 -27.66
CA ILE A 155 25.74 3.96 -27.13
C ILE A 155 25.58 5.07 -28.16
N ASP A 156 25.03 6.20 -27.74
CA ASP A 156 25.00 7.45 -28.49
C ASP A 156 26.05 8.42 -27.92
N PRO A 157 27.25 8.54 -28.55
CA PRO A 157 28.30 9.43 -28.06
C PRO A 157 27.91 10.91 -28.06
N SER A 158 26.90 11.31 -28.85
CA SER A 158 26.44 12.71 -28.88
C SER A 158 25.85 13.16 -27.54
N LYS A 159 25.39 12.19 -26.72
CA LYS A 159 24.80 12.39 -25.40
C LYS A 159 25.81 12.53 -24.26
N GLU A 160 27.13 12.42 -24.52
CA GLU A 160 28.16 12.52 -23.48
C GLU A 160 28.07 13.81 -22.67
N LYS A 161 27.71 14.93 -23.32
CA LYS A 161 27.58 16.25 -22.68
C LYS A 161 26.33 16.40 -21.81
N GLU A 162 25.38 15.46 -21.88
CA GLU A 162 24.14 15.48 -21.09
C GLU A 162 24.28 14.76 -19.74
N ARG A 163 25.47 14.24 -19.43
CA ARG A 163 25.73 13.52 -18.18
C ARG A 163 25.50 14.42 -16.97
N ASN A 164 24.69 13.95 -16.01
CA ASN A 164 24.55 14.60 -14.70
C ASN A 164 25.40 13.91 -13.62
N GLU A 165 25.58 14.57 -12.47
CA GLU A 165 26.40 14.07 -11.35
C GLU A 165 25.87 12.77 -10.74
N GLU A 166 24.57 12.49 -10.85
CA GLU A 166 23.94 11.28 -10.33
C GLU A 166 24.05 10.08 -11.28
N THR A 167 24.64 10.27 -12.47
CA THR A 167 24.66 9.24 -13.51
C THR A 167 25.84 8.29 -13.38
N PHE A 168 25.50 7.00 -13.31
CA PHE A 168 26.46 5.91 -13.19
C PHE A 168 26.80 5.28 -14.55
N GLY A 169 28.10 5.10 -14.80
CA GLY A 169 28.59 4.40 -15.99
C GLY A 169 28.15 5.06 -17.29
N TRP A 170 27.43 4.31 -18.12
CA TRP A 170 27.03 4.68 -19.47
C TRP A 170 25.56 5.11 -19.56
N ASP A 171 24.89 5.34 -18.44
CA ASP A 171 23.43 5.56 -18.42
C ASP A 171 22.98 6.80 -19.20
N HIS A 172 23.81 7.84 -19.32
CA HIS A 172 23.56 9.03 -20.13
C HIS A 172 23.68 8.79 -21.63
N MET A 173 24.35 7.73 -22.07
CA MET A 173 24.54 7.42 -23.51
C MET A 173 23.90 6.12 -23.95
N PHE A 174 23.55 5.21 -23.03
CA PHE A 174 22.93 3.93 -23.36
C PHE A 174 21.46 4.15 -23.69
N VAL A 175 21.13 4.09 -24.98
CA VAL A 175 19.77 4.30 -25.51
C VAL A 175 19.03 2.97 -25.64
N ASN A 176 17.80 2.94 -25.13
CA ASN A 176 16.87 1.85 -25.39
C ASN A 176 16.21 2.07 -26.78
N PRO A 177 16.42 1.16 -27.75
CA PRO A 177 15.93 1.34 -29.12
C PRO A 177 14.41 1.35 -29.22
N ARG A 178 13.69 0.81 -28.23
CA ARG A 178 12.22 0.80 -28.22
C ARG A 178 11.62 2.14 -27.83
N THR A 179 12.29 2.88 -26.95
CA THR A 179 11.81 4.19 -26.46
C THR A 179 12.53 5.36 -27.09
N GLY A 180 13.71 5.13 -27.69
CA GLY A 180 14.60 6.18 -28.17
C GLY A 180 15.23 7.01 -27.04
N LYS A 181 15.07 6.60 -25.77
CA LYS A 181 15.54 7.32 -24.60
C LYS A 181 16.75 6.65 -23.96
N THR A 182 17.63 7.44 -23.36
CA THR A 182 18.75 6.96 -22.55
C THR A 182 18.26 6.40 -21.21
N ASN A 183 19.08 5.62 -20.51
CA ASN A 183 18.75 5.19 -19.14
C ASN A 183 18.59 6.38 -18.19
N GLN A 184 19.38 7.43 -18.36
CA GLN A 184 19.28 8.68 -17.59
C GLN A 184 17.93 9.36 -17.84
N GLU A 185 17.53 9.52 -19.11
CA GLU A 185 16.23 10.09 -19.48
C GLU A 185 15.07 9.24 -18.96
N CYS A 186 15.17 7.90 -19.02
CA CYS A 186 14.17 7.01 -18.46
C CYS A 186 14.08 7.11 -16.93
N ALA A 187 15.22 7.20 -16.23
CA ALA A 187 15.27 7.37 -14.77
C ALA A 187 14.67 8.69 -14.30
N ALA A 188 14.86 9.76 -15.08
CA ALA A 188 14.27 11.08 -14.85
C ALA A 188 12.81 11.19 -15.35
N SER A 189 12.30 10.17 -16.04
CA SER A 189 10.93 10.15 -16.56
C SER A 189 9.98 9.37 -15.65
N GLN A 190 8.69 9.57 -15.89
CA GLN A 190 7.58 8.85 -15.26
C GLN A 190 7.64 7.32 -15.46
N TRP A 191 8.41 6.83 -16.44
CA TRP A 191 8.47 5.41 -16.80
C TRP A 191 9.42 4.61 -15.92
N GLN A 192 10.31 5.30 -15.19
CA GLN A 192 11.47 4.72 -14.51
C GLN A 192 12.43 4.00 -15.47
N LYS A 193 13.68 3.81 -15.02
CA LYS A 193 14.67 3.01 -15.73
C LYS A 193 14.24 1.54 -15.70
N ASN A 194 14.48 0.79 -16.78
CA ASN A 194 14.33 -0.67 -16.84
C ASN A 194 15.56 -1.31 -17.50
N SER A 195 16.63 -1.41 -16.72
CA SER A 195 17.92 -1.95 -17.14
C SER A 195 18.04 -3.46 -16.97
N ALA A 196 19.09 -4.07 -17.52
CA ALA A 196 19.40 -5.48 -17.31
C ALA A 196 19.42 -5.86 -15.82
N ARG A 197 19.95 -4.97 -14.96
CA ARG A 197 19.92 -5.15 -13.50
C ARG A 197 18.50 -5.23 -12.97
N GLN A 198 17.62 -4.29 -13.34
CA GLN A 198 16.23 -4.32 -12.87
C GLN A 198 15.44 -5.50 -13.42
N ILE A 199 15.77 -6.01 -14.61
CA ILE A 199 15.18 -7.22 -15.17
C ILE A 199 15.61 -8.46 -14.36
N SER A 200 16.91 -8.64 -14.11
CA SER A 200 17.40 -9.76 -13.28
C SER A 200 16.86 -9.70 -11.84
N LEU A 201 16.77 -8.51 -11.24
CA LEU A 201 16.15 -8.31 -9.93
C LEU A 201 14.63 -8.56 -9.97
N SER A 202 13.96 -8.22 -11.06
CA SER A 202 12.55 -8.55 -11.27
C SER A 202 12.34 -10.07 -11.24
N ASP A 203 13.22 -10.85 -11.85
CA ASP A 203 13.11 -12.33 -11.83
C ASP A 203 13.35 -12.90 -10.42
N PHE A 204 14.32 -12.35 -9.68
CA PHE A 204 14.49 -12.65 -8.26
C PHE A 204 13.22 -12.35 -7.44
N VAL A 205 12.65 -11.15 -7.62
CA VAL A 205 11.44 -10.73 -6.91
C VAL A 205 10.25 -11.64 -7.26
N GLY A 206 10.05 -11.93 -8.54
CA GLY A 206 8.97 -12.80 -9.02
C GLY A 206 9.08 -14.21 -8.46
N THR A 207 10.31 -14.71 -8.29
CA THR A 207 10.57 -16.04 -7.75
C THR A 207 10.36 -16.14 -6.24
N TYR A 208 10.84 -15.14 -5.47
CA TYR A 208 10.93 -15.26 -4.01
C TYR A 208 10.02 -14.35 -3.20
N LEU A 209 9.56 -13.24 -3.77
CA LEU A 209 8.78 -12.23 -3.02
C LEU A 209 7.28 -12.24 -3.40
N PHE A 210 6.91 -12.87 -4.51
CA PHE A 210 5.52 -13.09 -4.88
C PHE A 210 4.92 -14.24 -4.07
N TYR A 211 3.64 -14.12 -3.74
CA TYR A 211 2.94 -15.18 -3.04
C TYR A 211 2.60 -16.30 -4.03
N LYS A 212 2.94 -17.55 -3.66
CA LYS A 212 2.63 -18.73 -4.48
C LYS A 212 1.13 -18.88 -4.76
N ARG A 213 0.28 -18.33 -3.89
CA ARG A 213 -1.17 -18.24 -4.04
C ARG A 213 -1.64 -16.90 -3.51
N PRO A 214 -2.73 -16.32 -4.07
CA PRO A 214 -3.32 -15.13 -3.50
C PRO A 214 -3.65 -15.31 -2.01
N VAL A 215 -3.31 -14.34 -1.18
CA VAL A 215 -3.53 -14.38 0.28
C VAL A 215 -5.02 -14.18 0.57
N GLY A 216 -5.62 -15.15 1.27
CA GLY A 216 -7.00 -15.06 1.78
C GLY A 216 -7.06 -14.97 3.30
N LEU A 217 -8.27 -15.05 3.84
CA LEU A 217 -8.52 -15.16 5.28
C LEU A 217 -8.12 -16.54 5.80
N LYS A 218 -7.74 -16.60 7.08
CA LYS A 218 -7.31 -17.84 7.72
C LYS A 218 -8.50 -18.72 8.12
N HIS A 219 -9.58 -18.09 8.60
CA HIS A 219 -10.72 -18.81 9.18
C HIS A 219 -11.92 -18.94 8.25
N TYR A 220 -11.95 -18.16 7.17
CA TYR A 220 -13.01 -18.17 6.15
C TYR A 220 -12.50 -18.70 4.81
N LYS A 221 -12.32 -20.02 4.72
CA LYS A 221 -11.71 -20.71 3.56
C LYS A 221 -12.65 -20.88 2.36
N GLU A 222 -13.91 -20.49 2.52
CA GLU A 222 -14.90 -20.38 1.46
C GLU A 222 -14.58 -19.22 0.51
N LEU A 223 -13.93 -18.16 0.99
CA LEU A 223 -13.36 -17.11 0.15
C LEU A 223 -12.06 -17.63 -0.48
N ARG A 224 -12.15 -18.05 -1.75
CA ARG A 224 -11.04 -18.64 -2.51
C ARG A 224 -10.61 -17.71 -3.64
N PRO A 225 -9.81 -16.66 -3.35
CA PRO A 225 -9.37 -15.74 -4.38
C PRO A 225 -8.51 -16.47 -5.41
N ARG A 226 -8.90 -16.35 -6.69
CA ARG A 226 -8.13 -16.88 -7.84
C ARG A 226 -7.17 -15.84 -8.40
N ILE A 227 -7.54 -14.57 -8.28
CA ILE A 227 -6.80 -13.40 -8.72
C ILE A 227 -6.84 -12.33 -7.61
N ALA A 228 -6.09 -11.25 -7.78
CA ALA A 228 -6.04 -10.17 -6.78
C ALA A 228 -7.42 -9.53 -6.52
N CYS A 229 -8.16 -9.17 -7.58
CA CYS A 229 -9.49 -8.58 -7.49
C CYS A 229 -10.48 -9.41 -8.30
N ASP A 230 -11.27 -10.25 -7.62
CA ASP A 230 -12.22 -11.18 -8.24
C ASP A 230 -13.66 -10.68 -8.00
N PHE A 231 -14.40 -10.47 -9.09
CA PHE A 231 -15.78 -9.95 -9.10
C PHE A 231 -16.82 -11.04 -9.37
N SER A 232 -16.44 -12.30 -9.15
CA SER A 232 -17.37 -13.43 -9.17
C SER A 232 -18.33 -13.37 -7.99
N PRO A 233 -19.53 -13.96 -8.11
CA PRO A 233 -20.50 -14.00 -7.02
C PRO A 233 -19.96 -14.61 -5.72
N GLU A 234 -19.02 -15.55 -5.79
CA GLU A 234 -18.37 -16.19 -4.64
C GLU A 234 -17.46 -15.24 -3.85
N MET A 235 -16.97 -14.18 -4.50
CA MET A 235 -16.09 -13.17 -3.92
C MET A 235 -16.84 -11.86 -3.62
N SER A 236 -18.19 -11.91 -3.61
CA SER A 236 -19.02 -10.78 -3.21
C SER A 236 -18.92 -10.52 -1.69
N VAL A 237 -18.57 -9.28 -1.34
CA VAL A 237 -18.47 -8.81 0.05
C VAL A 237 -19.82 -8.93 0.75
N GLU A 238 -20.89 -8.48 0.10
CA GLU A 238 -22.25 -8.60 0.61
C GLU A 238 -22.63 -10.07 0.84
N LYS A 239 -22.42 -10.94 -0.15
CA LYS A 239 -22.75 -12.37 -0.02
C LYS A 239 -21.99 -13.01 1.13
N PHE A 240 -20.71 -12.66 1.31
CA PHE A 240 -19.93 -13.11 2.46
C PHE A 240 -20.57 -12.65 3.77
N THR A 241 -20.85 -11.35 3.92
CA THR A 241 -21.46 -10.81 5.16
C THR A 241 -22.85 -11.38 5.44
N ALA A 242 -23.69 -11.61 4.42
CA ALA A 242 -25.02 -12.19 4.57
C ALA A 242 -25.00 -13.66 5.02
N ASN A 243 -23.89 -14.38 4.81
CA ASN A 243 -23.73 -15.77 5.21
C ASN A 243 -22.84 -15.94 6.46
N ASN A 244 -22.25 -14.86 6.97
CA ASN A 244 -21.34 -14.92 8.10
C ASN A 244 -22.09 -14.66 9.41
N LYS A 245 -22.03 -15.63 10.34
CA LYS A 245 -22.72 -15.61 11.64
C LYS A 245 -22.49 -14.33 12.46
N TYR A 246 -21.33 -13.67 12.33
CA TYR A 246 -21.00 -12.46 13.07
C TYR A 246 -21.62 -11.22 12.44
N PHE A 247 -21.71 -11.16 11.12
CA PHE A 247 -22.38 -10.07 10.41
C PHE A 247 -23.91 -10.19 10.47
N THR A 248 -24.44 -11.40 10.70
CA THR A 248 -25.89 -11.65 10.86
C THR A 248 -26.32 -11.78 12.33
N ASN A 249 -25.53 -11.28 13.27
CA ASN A 249 -25.86 -11.37 14.69
C ASN A 249 -27.13 -10.54 15.02
N LYS A 250 -27.91 -10.96 16.03
CA LYS A 250 -29.21 -10.36 16.38
C LYS A 250 -29.13 -8.87 16.78
N ASN A 251 -27.97 -8.38 17.17
CA ASN A 251 -27.75 -7.00 17.59
C ASN A 251 -26.96 -6.17 16.58
N ILE A 252 -26.76 -6.64 15.33
CA ILE A 252 -25.98 -5.93 14.31
C ILE A 252 -26.49 -4.49 14.09
N ASP A 253 -27.78 -4.27 14.27
CA ASP A 253 -28.43 -2.96 14.06
C ASP A 253 -28.29 -2.01 15.26
N LYS A 254 -27.72 -2.45 16.39
CA LYS A 254 -27.65 -1.68 17.65
C LYS A 254 -27.09 -0.28 17.45
N TRP A 255 -26.03 -0.17 16.65
CA TRP A 255 -25.32 1.09 16.33
C TRP A 255 -25.37 1.43 14.84
N PHE A 256 -26.49 1.13 14.17
CA PHE A 256 -26.66 1.31 12.73
C PHE A 256 -25.63 0.55 11.86
N THR A 257 -24.95 -0.47 12.41
CA THR A 257 -23.86 -1.15 11.72
C THR A 257 -24.30 -1.74 10.39
N LYS A 258 -25.47 -2.39 10.34
CA LYS A 258 -26.02 -2.92 9.09
C LYS A 258 -26.34 -1.83 8.08
N ASN A 259 -26.88 -0.68 8.50
CA ASN A 259 -27.17 0.44 7.61
C ASN A 259 -25.87 0.95 6.99
N MET A 260 -24.85 1.16 7.82
CA MET A 260 -23.53 1.62 7.37
C MET A 260 -22.86 0.59 6.45
N LEU A 261 -22.87 -0.69 6.79
CA LEU A 261 -22.36 -1.76 5.91
C LEU A 261 -23.13 -1.80 4.58
N SER A 262 -24.45 -1.69 4.61
CA SER A 262 -25.30 -1.68 3.41
C SER A 262 -25.04 -0.46 2.53
N TYR A 263 -24.84 0.70 3.14
CA TYR A 263 -24.41 1.92 2.45
C TYR A 263 -23.06 1.68 1.76
N ALA A 264 -22.06 1.17 2.48
CA ALA A 264 -20.77 0.83 1.89
C ALA A 264 -20.91 -0.17 0.73
N PHE A 265 -21.74 -1.21 0.85
CA PHE A 265 -21.97 -2.15 -0.25
C PHE A 265 -22.59 -1.47 -1.48
N ASN A 266 -23.56 -0.58 -1.28
CA ASN A 266 -24.19 0.21 -2.34
C ASN A 266 -23.21 1.14 -3.07
N GLU A 267 -22.12 1.51 -2.40
CA GLU A 267 -21.02 2.28 -2.96
C GLU A 267 -20.11 1.45 -3.88
N GLY A 268 -20.22 0.12 -3.88
CA GLY A 268 -19.43 -0.75 -4.75
C GLY A 268 -18.11 -1.14 -4.11
N VAL A 269 -18.19 -2.03 -3.13
CA VAL A 269 -17.04 -2.61 -2.42
C VAL A 269 -16.71 -3.99 -2.99
N PHE A 270 -15.44 -4.34 -3.06
CA PHE A 270 -14.95 -5.65 -3.51
C PHE A 270 -13.77 -6.11 -2.67
N PHE A 271 -13.55 -7.42 -2.59
CA PHE A 271 -12.38 -7.96 -1.90
C PHE A 271 -11.11 -7.83 -2.75
N LYS A 272 -9.99 -7.58 -2.08
CA LYS A 272 -8.65 -7.65 -2.64
C LYS A 272 -7.82 -8.71 -1.91
N SER A 273 -7.38 -9.71 -2.65
CA SER A 273 -6.36 -10.65 -2.23
C SER A 273 -4.97 -10.16 -2.62
N SER A 274 -3.99 -10.41 -1.77
CA SER A 274 -2.61 -10.02 -2.06
C SER A 274 -1.91 -11.08 -2.90
N THR A 275 -1.35 -10.70 -4.05
CA THR A 275 -0.47 -11.54 -4.88
C THR A 275 1.01 -11.22 -4.68
N SER A 276 1.31 -10.05 -4.15
CA SER A 276 2.66 -9.58 -3.83
C SER A 276 2.63 -8.60 -2.63
N ARG A 277 3.81 -8.25 -2.10
CA ARG A 277 3.93 -7.25 -1.02
C ARG A 277 3.45 -5.84 -1.42
N PRO A 278 3.77 -5.31 -2.62
CA PRO A 278 3.19 -4.06 -3.10
C PRO A 278 1.65 -4.07 -3.12
N VAL A 279 1.04 -5.12 -3.67
CA VAL A 279 -0.44 -5.26 -3.71
C VAL A 279 -1.03 -5.39 -2.30
N LYS A 280 -0.32 -6.06 -1.39
CA LYS A 280 -0.71 -6.15 0.02
C LYS A 280 -0.74 -4.79 0.70
N ASN A 281 0.31 -4.01 0.50
CA ASN A 281 0.51 -2.71 1.16
C ASN A 281 -0.23 -1.56 0.49
N TYR A 282 -0.64 -1.70 -0.77
CA TYR A 282 -1.43 -0.69 -1.45
C TYR A 282 -2.86 -0.70 -0.92
N PHE A 283 -3.24 0.32 -0.17
CA PHE A 283 -4.62 0.53 0.25
C PHE A 283 -5.03 1.96 -0.08
N SER A 284 -5.96 2.07 -1.02
CA SER A 284 -6.72 3.28 -1.28
C SER A 284 -8.17 2.80 -1.35
N PRO A 285 -8.96 2.96 -0.28
CA PRO A 285 -10.31 2.38 -0.16
C PRO A 285 -11.14 2.46 -1.43
N PRO A 286 -11.27 3.61 -2.12
CA PRO A 286 -12.12 3.66 -3.32
C PRO A 286 -11.64 2.76 -4.47
N PHE A 287 -10.34 2.47 -4.60
CA PHE A 287 -9.78 1.78 -5.77
C PHE A 287 -9.11 0.44 -5.47
N GLY A 288 -8.72 0.23 -4.22
CA GLY A 288 -7.91 -0.90 -3.78
C GLY A 288 -8.72 -2.07 -3.21
N GLY A 289 -10.01 -1.87 -2.93
CA GLY A 289 -10.88 -2.89 -2.33
C GLY A 289 -10.49 -3.26 -0.90
N VAL A 290 -11.31 -4.09 -0.27
CA VAL A 290 -11.16 -4.57 1.11
C VAL A 290 -10.11 -5.68 1.16
N PRO A 291 -8.96 -5.47 1.83
CA PRO A 291 -7.90 -6.48 1.86
C PRO A 291 -8.31 -7.70 2.68
N LEU A 292 -8.07 -8.90 2.13
CA LEU A 292 -8.25 -10.15 2.86
C LEU A 292 -7.03 -10.39 3.78
N THR A 293 -7.12 -9.85 5.01
CA THR A 293 -6.03 -9.91 5.99
C THR A 293 -6.27 -11.00 7.03
N PRO A 294 -5.47 -12.09 7.05
CA PRO A 294 -5.65 -13.16 8.02
C PRO A 294 -5.33 -12.69 9.46
N LYS A 295 -6.14 -13.13 10.44
CA LYS A 295 -5.97 -12.80 11.87
C LYS A 295 -5.94 -14.04 12.76
N LYS A 296 -5.81 -13.86 14.08
CA LYS A 296 -5.58 -14.97 15.02
C LYS A 296 -6.83 -15.83 15.18
N CYS A 297 -8.01 -15.22 15.21
CA CYS A 297 -9.32 -15.88 15.27
C CYS A 297 -10.30 -15.29 14.23
N ASP A 298 -11.42 -15.98 14.05
CA ASP A 298 -12.50 -15.62 13.13
C ASP A 298 -13.19 -14.30 13.49
N ILE A 299 -13.33 -13.99 14.79
CA ILE A 299 -13.86 -12.71 15.29
C ILE A 299 -12.94 -11.55 14.91
N GLU A 300 -11.63 -11.65 15.20
CA GLU A 300 -10.64 -10.62 14.88
C GLU A 300 -10.59 -10.35 13.36
N GLU A 301 -10.77 -11.38 12.52
CA GLU A 301 -10.91 -11.20 11.07
C GLU A 301 -12.15 -10.38 10.70
N THR A 302 -13.30 -10.62 11.34
CA THR A 302 -14.51 -9.82 11.03
C THR A 302 -14.44 -8.40 11.57
N VAL A 303 -13.90 -8.16 12.77
CA VAL A 303 -13.72 -6.81 13.31
C VAL A 303 -12.78 -6.01 12.40
N PHE A 304 -11.65 -6.60 12.03
CA PHE A 304 -10.70 -5.96 11.12
C PHE A 304 -11.29 -5.74 9.71
N MET A 305 -12.10 -6.68 9.21
CA MET A 305 -12.82 -6.49 7.95
C MET A 305 -13.87 -5.36 8.04
N THR A 306 -14.59 -5.25 9.15
CA THR A 306 -15.54 -4.15 9.38
C THR A 306 -14.80 -2.80 9.39
N HIS A 307 -13.62 -2.73 9.98
CA HIS A 307 -12.73 -1.56 9.91
C HIS A 307 -12.39 -1.23 8.45
N ASP A 308 -11.90 -2.21 7.69
CA ASP A 308 -11.51 -2.02 6.29
C ASP A 308 -12.70 -1.62 5.39
N ILE A 309 -13.88 -2.21 5.60
CA ILE A 309 -15.13 -1.82 4.92
C ILE A 309 -15.52 -0.39 5.30
N GLY A 310 -15.34 -0.01 6.57
CA GLY A 310 -15.65 1.31 7.08
C GLY A 310 -14.94 2.43 6.32
N HIS A 311 -13.75 2.18 5.78
CA HIS A 311 -13.04 3.20 4.99
C HIS A 311 -13.76 3.55 3.68
N HIS A 312 -14.70 2.74 3.21
CA HIS A 312 -15.54 3.08 2.06
C HIS A 312 -16.69 4.03 2.43
N LEU A 313 -16.96 4.22 3.73
CA LEU A 313 -17.87 5.27 4.20
C LEU A 313 -17.23 6.64 4.06
N VAL A 314 -15.93 6.73 4.34
CA VAL A 314 -15.12 7.95 4.20
C VAL A 314 -13.96 7.65 3.23
N PRO A 315 -14.24 7.52 1.92
CA PRO A 315 -13.22 7.17 0.94
C PRO A 315 -12.20 8.31 0.80
N ASP A 316 -10.99 7.98 0.35
CA ASP A 316 -9.93 8.95 0.10
C ASP A 316 -10.38 10.04 -0.89
N LEU A 317 -9.95 11.27 -0.65
CA LEU A 317 -10.11 12.36 -1.60
C LEU A 317 -9.25 12.12 -2.84
N ILE A 318 -9.80 12.49 -4.00
CA ILE A 318 -9.09 12.47 -5.27
C ILE A 318 -8.36 13.79 -5.43
N VAL A 319 -7.04 13.71 -5.48
CA VAL A 319 -6.18 14.87 -5.66
C VAL A 319 -6.24 15.33 -7.11
N ASN A 320 -6.78 16.52 -7.35
CA ASN A 320 -7.08 17.04 -8.68
C ASN A 320 -6.52 18.45 -8.91
N PHE A 321 -5.28 18.73 -8.49
CA PHE A 321 -4.68 20.07 -8.60
C PHE A 321 -4.82 20.65 -10.02
N SER A 322 -5.84 21.49 -10.22
CA SER A 322 -6.24 21.96 -11.55
C SER A 322 -5.68 23.34 -11.89
N SER A 323 -5.16 24.06 -10.90
CA SER A 323 -4.80 25.46 -11.05
C SER A 323 -3.29 25.65 -11.32
N PRO A 324 -2.92 26.27 -12.46
CA PRO A 324 -1.57 26.82 -12.64
C PRO A 324 -1.30 27.80 -11.47
N GLY A 325 -0.33 27.48 -10.62
CA GLY A 325 -0.04 28.29 -9.42
C GLY A 325 -0.10 27.56 -8.08
N HIS A 326 -0.34 26.24 -8.06
CA HIS A 326 0.01 25.39 -6.91
C HIS A 326 1.54 25.37 -6.74
N SER A 327 2.10 26.47 -6.24
CA SER A 327 3.43 26.44 -5.64
C SER A 327 3.29 25.67 -4.33
N PRO A 328 4.14 24.67 -4.05
CA PRO A 328 4.18 23.94 -2.78
C PRO A 328 4.25 24.88 -1.56
N SER A 329 4.73 26.11 -1.75
CA SER A 329 4.87 27.17 -0.75
C SER A 329 3.71 28.19 -0.67
N SER A 330 2.63 28.01 -1.45
CA SER A 330 1.47 28.92 -1.38
C SER A 330 0.57 28.59 -0.17
N VAL A 331 -0.12 29.61 0.36
CA VAL A 331 -1.12 29.42 1.42
C VAL A 331 -2.21 28.41 1.00
N ASP A 332 -2.60 28.44 -0.27
CA ASP A 332 -3.55 27.45 -0.81
C ASP A 332 -3.00 26.02 -0.73
N SER A 333 -1.72 25.79 -1.04
CA SER A 333 -1.08 24.46 -0.92
C SER A 333 -1.12 23.91 0.51
N VAL A 334 -0.94 24.77 1.52
CA VAL A 334 -1.02 24.37 2.94
C VAL A 334 -2.45 23.97 3.33
N VAL A 335 -3.46 24.71 2.88
CA VAL A 335 -4.86 24.35 3.15
C VAL A 335 -5.24 23.02 2.50
N HIS A 336 -4.80 22.76 1.27
CA HIS A 336 -5.06 21.47 0.59
C HIS A 336 -4.38 20.31 1.34
N LEU A 337 -3.13 20.50 1.79
CA LEU A 337 -2.44 19.53 2.64
C LEU A 337 -3.22 19.26 3.93
N HIS A 338 -3.63 20.31 4.65
CA HIS A 338 -4.37 20.17 5.90
C HIS A 338 -5.70 19.44 5.69
N VAL A 339 -6.48 19.79 4.66
CA VAL A 339 -7.76 19.13 4.36
C VAL A 339 -7.53 17.67 3.99
N TYR A 340 -6.55 17.36 3.14
CA TYR A 340 -6.24 15.99 2.74
C TYR A 340 -5.81 15.13 3.94
N VAL A 341 -4.91 15.65 4.79
CA VAL A 341 -4.44 14.94 6.00
C VAL A 341 -5.57 14.74 6.98
N ALA A 342 -6.33 15.79 7.30
CA ALA A 342 -7.47 15.70 8.22
C ALA A 342 -8.49 14.66 7.72
N TRP A 343 -8.84 14.68 6.43
CA TRP A 343 -9.77 13.73 5.83
C TRP A 343 -9.33 12.28 6.00
N ARG A 344 -8.08 11.98 5.62
CA ARG A 344 -7.49 10.64 5.71
C ARG A 344 -7.40 10.15 7.15
N MET A 345 -6.98 11.01 8.08
CA MET A 345 -6.88 10.63 9.49
C MET A 345 -8.26 10.49 10.16
N ILE A 346 -9.25 11.29 9.76
CA ILE A 346 -10.65 11.11 10.19
C ILE A 346 -11.20 9.77 9.69
N SER A 347 -10.88 9.37 8.46
CA SER A 347 -11.24 8.03 7.95
C SER A 347 -10.74 6.94 8.90
N GLU A 348 -9.44 6.92 9.22
CA GLU A 348 -8.84 5.96 10.18
C GLU A 348 -9.49 6.03 11.58
N ALA A 349 -9.63 7.24 12.13
CA ALA A 349 -10.18 7.42 13.46
C ALA A 349 -11.65 6.95 13.55
N THR A 350 -12.44 7.15 12.49
CA THR A 350 -13.85 6.79 12.49
C THR A 350 -14.08 5.30 12.25
N THR A 351 -13.27 4.66 11.38
CA THR A 351 -13.33 3.21 11.14
C THR A 351 -12.95 2.39 12.36
N MET A 352 -11.95 2.85 13.11
CA MET A 352 -11.54 2.21 14.35
C MET A 352 -12.68 2.19 15.39
N ILE A 353 -13.37 3.32 15.62
CA ILE A 353 -14.53 3.35 16.53
C ILE A 353 -15.70 2.53 15.99
N PHE A 354 -15.95 2.60 14.68
CA PHE A 354 -17.01 1.84 14.03
C PHE A 354 -16.84 0.33 14.24
N ALA A 355 -15.63 -0.19 14.02
CA ALA A 355 -15.34 -1.61 14.15
C ALA A 355 -15.15 -2.07 15.59
N ASP A 356 -14.27 -1.40 16.33
CA ASP A 356 -13.78 -1.88 17.62
C ASP A 356 -14.62 -1.41 18.82
N MET A 357 -15.55 -0.46 18.62
CA MET A 357 -16.56 -0.09 19.61
C MET A 357 -17.96 -0.52 19.18
N PHE A 358 -18.49 0.04 18.08
CA PHE A 358 -19.90 -0.13 17.73
C PHE A 358 -20.24 -1.54 17.23
N TYR A 359 -19.45 -2.07 16.29
CA TYR A 359 -19.63 -3.45 15.83
C TYR A 359 -19.24 -4.46 16.92
N ALA A 360 -18.12 -4.25 17.62
CA ALA A 360 -17.72 -5.07 18.75
C ALA A 360 -18.79 -5.15 19.86
N ASP A 361 -19.43 -4.03 20.21
CA ASP A 361 -20.53 -3.99 21.19
C ASP A 361 -21.74 -4.78 20.71
N SER A 362 -22.04 -4.74 19.41
CA SER A 362 -23.09 -5.55 18.79
C SER A 362 -22.80 -7.06 18.92
N LEU A 363 -21.54 -7.47 18.72
CA LEU A 363 -21.10 -8.86 18.90
C LEU A 363 -21.20 -9.30 20.36
N VAL A 364 -20.60 -8.53 21.29
CA VAL A 364 -20.56 -8.88 22.72
C VAL A 364 -21.96 -8.85 23.35
N THR A 365 -22.85 -7.96 22.91
CA THR A 365 -24.26 -7.96 23.34
C THR A 365 -24.99 -9.22 22.83
N SER A 366 -24.60 -9.75 21.67
CA SER A 366 -25.20 -10.97 21.12
C SER A 366 -24.74 -12.23 21.85
N ASP A 367 -23.45 -12.29 22.18
CA ASP A 367 -22.80 -13.35 22.95
C ASP A 367 -21.58 -12.79 23.71
N PRO A 368 -21.64 -12.69 25.05
CA PRO A 368 -20.55 -12.15 25.87
C PRO A 368 -19.21 -12.89 25.71
N GLU A 369 -19.21 -14.17 25.31
CA GLU A 369 -17.97 -14.93 25.12
C GLU A 369 -17.13 -14.38 23.95
N LEU A 370 -17.74 -13.64 23.02
CA LEU A 370 -17.06 -13.03 21.88
C LEU A 370 -16.11 -11.91 22.28
N GLU A 371 -16.18 -11.40 23.51
CA GLU A 371 -15.22 -10.40 24.03
C GLU A 371 -13.77 -10.91 24.01
N LYS A 372 -13.55 -12.23 24.00
CA LYS A 372 -12.21 -12.83 23.86
C LYS A 372 -11.60 -12.60 22.46
N GLY A 373 -12.42 -12.31 21.46
CA GLY A 373 -12.01 -12.10 20.07
C GLY A 373 -11.92 -10.64 19.63
N VAL A 374 -12.34 -9.68 20.45
CA VAL A 374 -12.24 -8.24 20.16
C VAL A 374 -11.00 -7.63 20.80
N ASP A 375 -10.53 -6.47 20.30
CA ASP A 375 -9.39 -5.79 20.89
C ASP A 375 -9.76 -5.12 22.22
N ARG A 376 -9.37 -5.76 23.32
CA ARG A 376 -9.65 -5.32 24.69
C ARG A 376 -9.04 -3.96 25.05
N ARG A 377 -8.12 -3.41 24.25
CA ARG A 377 -7.48 -2.11 24.54
C ARG A 377 -8.38 -0.95 24.11
N ILE A 378 -9.10 -1.09 23.01
CA ILE A 378 -10.08 -0.10 22.53
C ILE A 378 -11.50 -0.43 23.00
N PHE A 379 -11.92 -1.70 22.93
CA PHE A 379 -13.19 -2.10 23.52
C PHE A 379 -13.19 -1.94 25.06
N GLY A 380 -12.01 -2.03 25.69
CA GLY A 380 -11.82 -1.67 27.09
C GLY A 380 -12.15 -0.20 27.38
N LEU A 381 -11.71 0.72 26.52
CA LEU A 381 -12.07 2.14 26.61
C LEU A 381 -13.59 2.33 26.48
N TRP A 382 -14.22 1.67 25.49
CA TRP A 382 -15.69 1.70 25.31
C TRP A 382 -16.46 1.33 26.58
N LYS A 383 -16.00 0.29 27.30
CA LYS A 383 -16.66 -0.17 28.54
C LYS A 383 -16.57 0.83 29.69
N VAL A 384 -15.52 1.64 29.74
CA VAL A 384 -15.32 2.62 30.81
C VAL A 384 -15.87 4.01 30.48
N LEU A 385 -16.44 4.21 29.29
CA LEU A 385 -17.17 5.45 28.98
C LEU A 385 -18.49 5.50 29.79
N ASP A 386 -18.64 6.52 30.62
CA ASP A 386 -19.83 6.87 31.40
C ASP A 386 -20.89 7.55 30.52
N LEU A 387 -21.48 6.77 29.62
CA LEU A 387 -22.45 7.23 28.63
C LEU A 387 -23.68 6.32 28.67
N LYS A 388 -24.87 6.92 28.56
CA LYS A 388 -26.12 6.18 28.33
C LYS A 388 -26.03 5.52 26.95
N LYS A 389 -25.97 4.18 26.91
CA LYS A 389 -25.82 3.37 25.67
C LYS A 389 -27.08 2.61 25.27
N GLU A 390 -28.10 2.61 26.13
CA GLU A 390 -29.36 1.87 25.95
C GLU A 390 -30.56 2.80 26.00
N GLY A 391 -31.67 2.38 25.38
CA GLY A 391 -32.91 3.18 25.36
C GLY A 391 -32.71 4.56 24.74
N LEU A 392 -31.82 4.65 23.74
CA LEU A 392 -31.60 5.85 22.94
C LEU A 392 -32.51 5.79 21.70
N ASP A 393 -33.16 6.91 21.38
CA ASP A 393 -33.80 7.06 20.08
C ASP A 393 -32.76 7.24 18.94
N THR A 394 -33.24 7.48 17.73
CA THR A 394 -32.37 7.63 16.55
C THR A 394 -31.48 8.87 16.65
N GLU A 395 -32.00 10.00 17.11
CA GLU A 395 -31.26 11.26 17.17
C GLU A 395 -30.26 11.25 18.33
N GLU A 396 -30.67 10.78 19.50
CA GLU A 396 -29.81 10.60 20.67
C GLU A 396 -28.62 9.67 20.35
N LYS A 397 -28.88 8.58 19.62
CA LYS A 397 -27.85 7.62 19.21
C LYS A 397 -26.87 8.24 18.21
N LEU A 398 -27.36 8.97 17.21
CA LEU A 398 -26.50 9.68 16.26
C LEU A 398 -25.64 10.75 16.95
N ALA A 399 -26.21 11.51 17.88
CA ALA A 399 -25.49 12.51 18.65
C ALA A 399 -24.37 11.87 19.49
N LEU A 400 -24.66 10.73 20.13
CA LEU A 400 -23.68 9.96 20.87
C LEU A 400 -22.55 9.44 19.97
N MET A 401 -22.89 8.85 18.82
CA MET A 401 -21.89 8.38 17.85
C MET A 401 -21.00 9.52 17.35
N LYS A 402 -21.59 10.68 17.01
CA LYS A 402 -20.84 11.90 16.62
C LYS A 402 -19.85 12.30 17.70
N LYS A 403 -20.29 12.34 18.96
CA LYS A 403 -19.46 12.70 20.11
C LYS A 403 -18.24 11.78 20.26
N ILE A 404 -18.45 10.47 20.17
CA ILE A 404 -17.37 9.48 20.35
C ILE A 404 -16.39 9.52 19.18
N TRP A 405 -16.90 9.62 17.94
CA TRP A 405 -16.03 9.78 16.77
C TRP A 405 -15.19 11.05 16.86
N ARG A 406 -15.78 12.19 17.25
CA ARG A 406 -15.05 13.45 17.41
C ARG A 406 -13.95 13.36 18.45
N ALA A 407 -14.24 12.75 19.61
CA ALA A 407 -13.25 12.51 20.66
C ALA A 407 -12.07 11.67 20.14
N ASN A 408 -12.35 10.63 19.37
CA ASN A 408 -11.29 9.81 18.78
C ASN A 408 -10.52 10.53 17.67
N VAL A 409 -11.18 11.39 16.90
CA VAL A 409 -10.52 12.23 15.89
C VAL A 409 -9.55 13.20 16.57
N HIS A 410 -9.96 13.91 17.62
CA HIS A 410 -9.06 14.78 18.37
C HIS A 410 -7.86 14.02 18.93
N TYR A 411 -8.09 12.83 19.50
CA TYR A 411 -6.98 12.02 20.00
C TYR A 411 -6.06 11.51 18.88
N ALA A 412 -6.61 10.88 17.84
CA ALA A 412 -5.83 10.28 16.77
C ALA A 412 -5.05 11.30 15.94
N VAL A 413 -5.60 12.51 15.79
CA VAL A 413 -5.03 13.56 14.92
C VAL A 413 -4.22 14.59 15.69
N LEU A 414 -4.56 14.92 16.93
CA LEU A 414 -3.88 15.95 17.72
C LEU A 414 -3.16 15.39 18.95
N GLY A 415 -3.40 14.13 19.32
CA GLY A 415 -2.96 13.56 20.59
C GLY A 415 -3.78 14.04 21.80
N ASP A 416 -4.88 14.74 21.57
CA ASP A 416 -5.72 15.32 22.62
C ASP A 416 -6.73 14.29 23.17
N ASP A 417 -6.57 13.89 24.42
CA ASP A 417 -7.46 12.93 25.11
C ASP A 417 -8.52 13.59 26.01
N SER A 418 -8.65 14.93 25.98
CA SER A 418 -9.54 15.69 26.88
C SER A 418 -11.00 15.29 26.76
N ASP A 419 -11.51 15.08 25.55
CA ASP A 419 -12.89 14.62 25.32
C ASP A 419 -13.14 13.23 25.93
N PHE A 420 -12.18 12.31 25.81
CA PHE A 420 -12.30 11.00 26.43
C PHE A 420 -12.27 11.09 27.95
N ARG A 421 -11.38 11.93 28.52
CA ARG A 421 -11.34 12.18 29.98
C ARG A 421 -12.67 12.70 30.50
N GLY A 422 -13.34 13.57 29.74
CA GLY A 422 -14.67 14.06 30.08
C GLY A 422 -15.81 13.04 29.90
N MET A 423 -15.53 11.83 29.40
CA MET A 423 -16.53 10.79 29.15
C MET A 423 -16.26 9.48 29.90
N VAL A 424 -15.12 9.30 30.56
CA VAL A 424 -14.85 8.07 31.31
C VAL A 424 -15.44 8.12 32.72
N ILE A 425 -15.74 6.95 33.28
CA ILE A 425 -16.05 6.81 34.71
C ILE A 425 -14.90 7.37 35.56
N GLU A 426 -15.23 8.06 36.65
CA GLU A 426 -14.24 8.59 37.57
C GLU A 426 -13.44 7.47 38.27
N GLY A 427 -12.15 7.72 38.47
CA GLY A 427 -11.24 6.85 39.23
C GLY A 427 -10.30 5.99 38.37
N GLU A 428 -9.63 5.04 39.03
CA GLU A 428 -8.51 4.28 38.46
C GLU A 428 -8.87 3.51 37.19
N LYS A 429 -10.09 2.96 37.11
CA LYS A 429 -10.54 2.19 35.94
C LYS A 429 -10.67 3.03 34.67
N GLY A 430 -11.16 4.27 34.79
CA GLY A 430 -11.27 5.19 33.65
C GLY A 430 -9.90 5.57 33.11
N GLU A 431 -8.98 5.95 34.02
CA GLU A 431 -7.60 6.29 33.68
C GLU A 431 -6.81 5.11 33.09
N GLU A 432 -7.01 3.90 33.62
CA GLU A 432 -6.40 2.69 33.05
C GLU A 432 -6.90 2.41 31.63
N GLY A 433 -8.20 2.59 31.38
CA GLY A 433 -8.81 2.45 30.05
C GLY A 433 -8.16 3.40 29.03
N ILE A 434 -8.03 4.68 29.37
CA ILE A 434 -7.35 5.67 28.52
C ILE A 434 -5.89 5.28 28.31
N LYS A 435 -5.15 4.97 29.38
CA LYS A 435 -3.73 4.61 29.30
C LYS A 435 -3.48 3.39 28.39
N ASN A 436 -4.30 2.35 28.51
CA ASN A 436 -4.18 1.13 27.70
C ASN A 436 -4.44 1.40 26.21
N PHE A 437 -5.43 2.24 25.92
CA PHE A 437 -5.72 2.70 24.58
C PHE A 437 -4.53 3.49 24.00
N LYS A 438 -4.04 4.51 24.71
CA LYS A 438 -2.92 5.35 24.27
C LYS A 438 -1.65 4.54 23.97
N ASN A 439 -1.24 3.69 24.92
CA ASN A 439 -0.05 2.85 24.79
C ASN A 439 -0.09 1.92 23.57
N HIS A 440 -1.29 1.57 23.11
CA HIS A 440 -1.44 0.72 21.94
C HIS A 440 -1.47 1.51 20.64
N PHE A 441 -2.30 2.55 20.57
CA PHE A 441 -2.71 3.17 19.31
C PHE A 441 -1.85 4.37 18.89
N GLU A 442 -1.19 5.06 19.82
CA GLU A 442 -0.40 6.26 19.49
C GLU A 442 0.65 5.99 18.40
N LYS A 443 1.37 4.87 18.48
CA LYS A 443 2.37 4.49 17.46
C LYS A 443 1.78 4.21 16.07
N PHE A 444 0.51 3.81 16.00
CA PHE A 444 -0.17 3.56 14.73
C PHE A 444 -0.55 4.90 14.10
N PHE A 445 -1.14 5.82 14.88
CA PHE A 445 -1.46 7.17 14.41
C PHE A 445 -0.23 7.95 13.92
N ILE A 446 0.90 7.83 14.61
CA ILE A 446 2.18 8.39 14.13
C ILE A 446 2.58 7.78 12.78
N GLY A 447 2.41 6.47 12.63
CA GLY A 447 2.61 5.77 11.36
C GLY A 447 1.71 6.30 10.25
N ASP A 448 0.42 6.51 10.55
CA ASP A 448 -0.59 6.96 9.61
C ASP A 448 -0.39 8.41 9.18
N HIS A 449 0.04 9.29 10.09
CA HIS A 449 0.45 10.66 9.74
C HIS A 449 1.62 10.66 8.74
N ASN A 450 2.67 9.90 9.04
CA ASN A 450 3.83 9.78 8.16
C ASN A 450 3.46 9.19 6.79
N TRP A 451 2.60 8.18 6.77
CA TRP A 451 2.12 7.56 5.53
C TRP A 451 1.25 8.53 4.72
N THR A 452 0.33 9.23 5.38
CA THR A 452 -0.59 10.17 4.73
C THR A 452 0.17 11.36 4.14
N TYR A 453 1.12 11.94 4.90
CA TYR A 453 1.97 13.02 4.42
C TYR A 453 2.83 12.60 3.24
N LYS A 454 3.46 11.41 3.30
CA LYS A 454 4.24 10.89 2.17
C LYS A 454 3.40 10.62 0.94
N ASN A 455 2.17 10.11 1.10
CA ASN A 455 1.28 9.93 -0.03
C ASN A 455 0.89 11.26 -0.66
N TYR A 456 0.54 12.26 0.15
CA TYR A 456 0.28 13.61 -0.36
C TYR A 456 1.47 14.15 -1.16
N ASN A 457 2.68 14.09 -0.58
CA ASN A 457 3.90 14.52 -1.26
C ASN A 457 4.20 13.73 -2.53
N ASN A 458 3.94 12.42 -2.55
CA ASN A 458 4.12 11.62 -3.75
C ASN A 458 3.14 12.03 -4.86
N MET A 459 1.92 12.46 -4.51
CA MET A 459 0.93 12.93 -5.48
C MET A 459 1.29 14.33 -5.99
N THR A 460 1.71 15.25 -5.11
CA THR A 460 2.10 16.62 -5.48
C THR A 460 3.40 16.68 -6.27
N ASN A 461 4.40 15.87 -5.91
CA ASN A 461 5.71 15.87 -6.56
C ASN A 461 5.76 15.00 -7.82
N SER A 462 4.69 14.29 -8.15
CA SER A 462 4.65 13.51 -9.39
C SER A 462 4.57 14.44 -10.61
N ASP A 463 5.29 14.12 -11.68
CA ASP A 463 5.39 14.91 -12.93
C ASP A 463 4.04 15.04 -13.66
N SER A 464 3.04 15.77 -13.14
CA SER A 464 1.69 15.95 -13.72
C SER A 464 0.81 14.69 -13.87
N SER A 465 1.27 13.52 -13.44
CA SER A 465 0.56 12.25 -13.70
C SER A 465 -0.81 12.12 -13.02
N TYR A 466 -1.03 12.71 -11.85
CA TYR A 466 -2.33 12.67 -11.16
C TYR A 466 -3.33 13.67 -11.72
N PRO A 467 -2.99 14.97 -11.91
CA PRO A 467 -3.86 15.89 -12.64
C PRO A 467 -4.24 15.33 -14.01
N ARG A 468 -3.28 14.80 -14.76
CA ARG A 468 -3.52 14.14 -16.05
C ARG A 468 -4.48 12.96 -15.93
N TRP A 469 -4.38 12.14 -14.88
CA TRP A 469 -5.33 11.04 -14.68
C TRP A 469 -6.76 11.56 -14.47
N VAL A 470 -6.93 12.60 -13.65
CA VAL A 470 -8.25 13.21 -13.44
C VAL A 470 -8.78 13.82 -14.73
N ASP A 471 -7.96 14.56 -15.48
CA ASP A 471 -8.34 15.18 -16.76
C ASP A 471 -8.73 14.12 -17.80
N LEU A 472 -7.93 13.07 -17.92
CA LEU A 472 -8.16 11.99 -18.87
C LEU A 472 -9.44 11.22 -18.56
N VAL A 473 -9.71 10.93 -17.28
CA VAL A 473 -10.92 10.21 -16.86
C VAL A 473 -12.15 11.11 -16.91
N GLY A 474 -12.04 12.36 -16.47
CA GLY A 474 -13.14 13.31 -16.30
C GLY A 474 -13.56 13.41 -14.83
N ALA A 475 -13.52 14.62 -14.27
CA ALA A 475 -13.92 14.93 -12.89
C ALA A 475 -15.32 14.39 -12.54
N GLU A 476 -16.26 14.52 -13.48
CA GLU A 476 -17.64 14.08 -13.32
C GLU A 476 -17.79 12.57 -13.14
N ILE A 477 -16.83 11.77 -13.63
CA ILE A 477 -16.84 10.32 -13.45
C ILE A 477 -16.55 9.97 -11.99
N PHE A 478 -15.58 10.65 -11.37
CA PHE A 478 -15.27 10.44 -9.95
C PHE A 478 -16.47 10.77 -9.08
N GLU A 479 -17.09 11.93 -9.30
CA GLU A 479 -18.24 12.35 -8.50
C GLU A 479 -19.49 11.51 -8.78
N LYS A 480 -19.90 11.39 -10.05
CA LYS A 480 -21.23 10.84 -10.39
C LYS A 480 -21.26 9.32 -10.51
N LYS A 481 -20.17 8.69 -10.93
CA LYS A 481 -20.12 7.23 -11.12
C LYS A 481 -19.43 6.51 -9.96
N CYS A 482 -18.45 7.15 -9.34
CA CYS A 482 -17.70 6.57 -8.24
C CYS A 482 -18.08 7.12 -6.86
N ASP A 483 -18.87 8.19 -6.75
CA ASP A 483 -19.21 8.88 -5.49
C ASP A 483 -17.95 9.26 -4.68
N LEU A 484 -16.97 9.85 -5.37
CA LEU A 484 -15.69 10.28 -4.79
C LEU A 484 -15.57 11.79 -4.90
N PHE A 485 -15.13 12.42 -3.82
CA PHE A 485 -14.91 13.84 -3.78
C PHE A 485 -13.51 14.20 -4.26
N LEU A 486 -13.45 15.28 -5.04
CA LEU A 486 -12.20 15.90 -5.43
C LEU A 486 -11.71 16.83 -4.31
N LEU A 487 -10.40 16.89 -4.08
CA LEU A 487 -9.80 17.68 -3.01
C LEU A 487 -10.12 19.17 -3.18
N ASP A 488 -9.93 19.71 -4.39
CA ASP A 488 -10.15 21.14 -4.68
C ASP A 488 -11.63 21.51 -4.40
N ASP A 489 -12.58 20.64 -4.74
CA ASP A 489 -14.01 20.88 -4.51
C ASP A 489 -14.38 20.89 -3.03
N VAL A 490 -13.77 20.02 -2.23
CA VAL A 490 -13.96 20.01 -0.77
C VAL A 490 -13.39 21.28 -0.15
N VAL A 491 -12.18 21.70 -0.54
CA VAL A 491 -11.55 22.94 -0.07
C VAL A 491 -12.44 24.15 -0.41
N HIS A 492 -12.97 24.23 -1.63
CA HIS A 492 -13.88 25.29 -2.05
C HIS A 492 -15.19 25.30 -1.25
N LYS A 493 -15.79 24.13 -1.01
CA LYS A 493 -17.02 24.01 -0.21
C LYS A 493 -16.81 24.47 1.24
N LEU A 494 -15.70 24.06 1.88
CA LEU A 494 -15.38 24.49 3.25
C LEU A 494 -15.15 26.00 3.30
N ARG A 495 -14.38 26.56 2.35
CA ARG A 495 -14.10 27.99 2.27
C ARG A 495 -15.38 28.82 2.10
N ASN A 496 -16.27 28.41 1.19
CA ASN A 496 -17.53 29.09 0.93
C ASN A 496 -18.56 28.89 2.06
N GLY A 497 -18.42 27.82 2.86
CA GLY A 497 -19.23 27.55 4.04
C GLY A 497 -18.84 28.35 5.29
N GLY A 498 -17.77 29.15 5.23
CA GLY A 498 -17.30 29.94 6.39
C GLY A 498 -16.51 29.11 7.42
N SER A 499 -16.00 27.94 7.03
CA SER A 499 -15.13 27.12 7.87
C SER A 499 -13.83 27.83 8.25
N ASP A 500 -13.30 27.56 9.45
CA ASP A 500 -11.98 28.03 9.84
C ASP A 500 -10.90 27.21 9.14
N LEU A 501 -10.24 27.82 8.15
CA LEU A 501 -9.12 27.21 7.42
C LEU A 501 -7.77 27.86 7.78
N SER A 502 -7.72 28.64 8.87
CA SER A 502 -6.52 29.40 9.27
C SER A 502 -5.50 28.56 10.03
N SER A 503 -5.91 27.43 10.60
CA SER A 503 -5.07 26.51 11.38
C SER A 503 -5.41 25.05 11.10
N PHE A 504 -4.49 24.13 11.36
CA PHE A 504 -4.76 22.69 11.18
C PHE A 504 -5.91 22.20 12.07
N THR A 505 -6.01 22.69 13.32
CA THR A 505 -7.12 22.37 14.22
C THR A 505 -8.47 22.87 13.70
N GLY A 506 -8.55 24.12 13.22
CA GLY A 506 -9.78 24.65 12.61
C GLY A 506 -10.22 23.86 11.38
N VAL A 507 -9.24 23.46 10.54
CA VAL A 507 -9.47 22.59 9.38
C VAL A 507 -10.00 21.24 9.83
N LEU A 508 -9.41 20.63 10.86
CA LEU A 508 -9.80 19.31 11.37
C LEU A 508 -11.28 19.27 11.75
N ASP A 509 -11.71 20.22 12.57
CA ASP A 509 -13.11 20.30 13.02
C ASP A 509 -14.08 20.51 11.85
N SER A 510 -13.71 21.42 10.93
CA SER A 510 -14.51 21.72 9.75
C SER A 510 -14.65 20.51 8.81
N VAL A 511 -13.57 19.76 8.61
CA VAL A 511 -13.56 18.53 7.80
C VAL A 511 -14.34 17.43 8.50
N PHE A 512 -14.24 17.29 9.82
CA PHE A 512 -15.01 16.30 10.58
C PHE A 512 -16.51 16.56 10.45
N ASP A 513 -16.96 17.80 10.68
CA ASP A 513 -18.38 18.14 10.58
C ASP A 513 -18.90 17.93 9.16
N TYR A 514 -18.10 18.26 8.14
CA TYR A 514 -18.44 17.97 6.74
C TYR A 514 -18.56 16.46 6.46
N ILE A 515 -17.58 15.64 6.89
CA ILE A 515 -17.62 14.18 6.73
C ILE A 515 -18.83 13.59 7.47
N PHE A 516 -19.12 14.08 8.67
CA PHE A 516 -20.24 13.58 9.45
C PHE A 516 -21.57 13.80 8.73
N GLU A 517 -21.84 15.04 8.29
CA GLU A 517 -23.13 15.36 7.64
C GLU A 517 -23.26 14.77 6.24
N HIS A 518 -22.18 14.65 5.47
CA HIS A 518 -22.24 14.21 4.08
C HIS A 518 -21.93 12.71 3.87
N ARG A 519 -21.33 12.02 4.84
CA ARG A 519 -20.95 10.60 4.71
C ARG A 519 -21.49 9.74 5.85
N LEU A 520 -21.09 10.02 7.10
CA LEU A 520 -21.36 9.11 8.22
C LEU A 520 -22.84 9.09 8.62
N LYS A 521 -23.49 10.24 8.75
CA LYS A 521 -24.90 10.35 9.11
C LYS A 521 -25.81 9.77 8.01
N PRO A 522 -25.62 10.08 6.71
CA PRO A 522 -26.34 9.39 5.64
C PRO A 522 -26.18 7.87 5.66
N ALA A 523 -24.97 7.37 5.93
CA ALA A 523 -24.71 5.93 6.04
C ALA A 523 -25.43 5.29 7.24
N ALA A 524 -25.43 5.95 8.40
CA ALA A 524 -26.14 5.47 9.59
C ALA A 524 -27.66 5.45 9.39
N LEU A 525 -28.21 6.42 8.66
CA LEU A 525 -29.63 6.53 8.35
C LEU A 525 -30.05 5.82 7.06
N PHE A 526 -29.14 5.08 6.42
CA PHE A 526 -29.42 4.43 5.15
C PHE A 526 -30.51 3.35 5.29
N ASN A 527 -31.59 3.47 4.50
CA ASN A 527 -32.61 2.44 4.44
C ASN A 527 -32.10 1.26 3.59
N VAL A 528 -31.94 0.09 4.22
CA VAL A 528 -31.50 -1.15 3.57
C VAL A 528 -32.42 -1.57 2.42
N GLU A 529 -33.69 -1.15 2.43
CA GLU A 529 -34.62 -1.39 1.30
C GLU A 529 -34.24 -0.61 0.04
N ASN A 530 -33.44 0.46 0.16
CA ASN A 530 -32.91 1.23 -0.97
C ASN A 530 -31.62 0.63 -1.55
N MET A 531 -31.26 -0.60 -1.17
CA MET A 531 -30.13 -1.30 -1.79
C MET A 531 -30.38 -1.51 -3.28
N ILE A 532 -29.39 -1.19 -4.10
CA ILE A 532 -29.46 -1.45 -5.56
C ILE A 532 -29.38 -2.96 -5.84
N SER A 533 -29.40 -3.41 -7.10
CA SER A 533 -29.23 -4.85 -7.34
C SER A 533 -27.80 -5.32 -7.02
N ALA A 534 -27.61 -6.61 -6.72
CA ALA A 534 -26.27 -7.17 -6.51
C ALA A 534 -25.38 -7.01 -7.76
N GLN A 535 -26.00 -7.07 -8.94
CA GLN A 535 -25.34 -6.84 -10.22
C GLN A 535 -24.88 -5.38 -10.36
N ASP A 536 -25.70 -4.41 -9.96
CA ASP A 536 -25.34 -2.98 -9.99
C ASP A 536 -24.24 -2.64 -8.97
N ARG A 537 -24.29 -3.23 -7.77
CA ARG A 537 -23.17 -3.11 -6.80
C ARG A 537 -21.87 -3.65 -7.38
N THR A 538 -21.91 -4.81 -8.02
CA THR A 538 -20.75 -5.40 -8.69
C THR A 538 -20.25 -4.53 -9.83
N ALA A 539 -21.16 -3.94 -10.61
CA ALA A 539 -20.83 -2.99 -11.68
C ALA A 539 -20.17 -1.71 -11.13
N LYS A 540 -20.69 -1.13 -10.04
CA LYS A 540 -20.06 0.01 -9.34
C LYS A 540 -18.68 -0.35 -8.79
N ALA A 541 -18.54 -1.49 -8.13
CA ALA A 541 -17.26 -1.98 -7.61
C ALA A 541 -16.22 -2.14 -8.73
N PHE A 542 -16.64 -2.70 -9.88
CA PHE A 542 -15.78 -2.83 -11.04
C PHE A 542 -15.44 -1.47 -11.69
N THR A 543 -16.39 -0.53 -11.72
CA THR A 543 -16.18 0.84 -12.20
C THR A 543 -15.09 1.53 -11.38
N ARG A 544 -15.18 1.45 -10.06
CA ARG A 544 -14.15 1.96 -9.15
C ARG A 544 -12.80 1.31 -9.41
N TYR A 545 -12.74 -0.02 -9.46
CA TYR A 545 -11.52 -0.76 -9.78
C TYR A 545 -10.88 -0.30 -11.11
N ILE A 546 -11.66 -0.21 -12.19
CA ILE A 546 -11.11 0.16 -13.50
C ILE A 546 -10.71 1.63 -13.55
N VAL A 547 -11.48 2.55 -12.96
CA VAL A 547 -11.13 3.98 -12.86
C VAL A 547 -9.80 4.18 -12.12
N GLY A 548 -9.57 3.44 -11.03
CA GLY A 548 -8.26 3.42 -10.35
C GLY A 548 -7.14 2.91 -11.27
N ASN A 549 -7.39 1.83 -12.02
CA ASN A 549 -6.42 1.27 -12.97
C ASN A 549 -6.15 2.19 -14.18
N LEU A 550 -7.07 3.09 -14.54
CA LEU A 550 -6.82 4.08 -15.59
C LEU A 550 -5.70 5.07 -15.23
N SER A 551 -5.31 5.19 -13.96
CA SER A 551 -4.11 5.93 -13.54
C SER A 551 -2.81 5.38 -14.13
N PHE A 552 -2.82 4.13 -14.61
CA PHE A 552 -1.70 3.56 -15.37
C PHE A 552 -1.39 4.41 -16.61
N TYR A 553 -2.40 4.83 -17.35
CA TYR A 553 -2.24 5.52 -18.62
C TYR A 553 -1.66 6.91 -18.47
N SER A 554 -1.94 7.62 -17.37
CA SER A 554 -1.40 8.96 -17.18
C SER A 554 0.13 8.96 -17.10
N LYS A 555 0.72 7.90 -16.50
CA LYS A 555 2.18 7.69 -16.40
C LYS A 555 2.83 7.40 -17.75
N PHE A 556 2.10 6.77 -18.67
CA PHE A 556 2.62 6.32 -19.97
C PHE A 556 2.00 7.06 -21.16
N TYR A 557 1.28 8.16 -20.92
CA TYR A 557 0.45 8.80 -21.95
C TYR A 557 1.26 9.26 -23.18
N ASP A 558 2.51 9.67 -22.96
CA ASP A 558 3.38 10.15 -24.03
C ASP A 558 4.02 9.02 -24.86
N LEU A 559 3.76 7.75 -24.51
CA LEU A 559 4.21 6.60 -25.28
C LEU A 559 3.25 6.35 -26.46
N VAL A 560 3.81 6.18 -27.65
CA VAL A 560 3.06 5.93 -28.90
C VAL A 560 2.04 4.80 -28.69
N GLY A 561 0.79 5.02 -29.13
CA GLY A 561 -0.29 4.04 -29.04
C GLY A 561 -1.01 3.98 -27.68
N VAL A 562 -0.45 4.55 -26.62
CA VAL A 562 -1.08 4.56 -25.28
C VAL A 562 -2.34 5.45 -25.23
N PRO A 563 -2.38 6.66 -25.83
CA PRO A 563 -3.59 7.48 -25.87
C PRO A 563 -4.80 6.78 -26.54
N GLU A 564 -4.57 6.06 -27.65
CA GLU A 564 -5.62 5.35 -28.37
C GLU A 564 -6.16 4.17 -27.55
N ARG A 565 -5.25 3.42 -26.89
CA ARG A 565 -5.60 2.33 -25.98
C ARG A 565 -6.38 2.83 -24.77
N PHE A 566 -5.94 3.94 -24.18
CA PHE A 566 -6.66 4.61 -23.09
C PHE A 566 -8.09 4.93 -23.50
N LYS A 567 -8.26 5.61 -24.65
CA LYS A 567 -9.57 5.99 -25.16
C LYS A 567 -10.46 4.77 -25.36
N ALA A 568 -9.96 3.71 -26.01
CA ALA A 568 -10.72 2.49 -26.24
C ALA A 568 -11.16 1.81 -24.92
N LEU A 569 -10.26 1.72 -23.94
CA LEU A 569 -10.56 1.12 -22.64
C LEU A 569 -11.53 2.00 -21.83
N LYS A 570 -11.32 3.32 -21.78
CA LYS A 570 -12.20 4.27 -21.12
C LYS A 570 -13.62 4.20 -21.70
N ASP A 571 -13.74 4.24 -23.02
CA ASP A 571 -15.04 4.17 -23.71
C ASP A 571 -15.73 2.84 -23.38
N ALA A 572 -15.02 1.71 -23.43
CA ALA A 572 -15.58 0.41 -23.04
C ALA A 572 -16.02 0.38 -21.57
N ALA A 573 -15.18 0.87 -20.66
CA ALA A 573 -15.44 0.87 -19.22
C ALA A 573 -16.58 1.80 -18.80
N LEU A 574 -16.78 2.92 -19.50
CA LEU A 574 -17.73 3.94 -19.08
C LEU A 574 -19.06 3.91 -19.84
N THR A 575 -19.15 3.18 -20.96
CA THR A 575 -20.36 3.16 -21.80
C THR A 575 -21.05 1.80 -21.89
N GLN A 576 -20.34 0.68 -21.63
CA GLN A 576 -20.92 -0.65 -21.72
C GLN A 576 -21.65 -1.05 -20.44
N ASP A 577 -22.53 -2.04 -20.56
CA ASP A 577 -23.25 -2.62 -19.42
C ASP A 577 -22.31 -3.48 -18.56
N LEU A 578 -21.82 -2.87 -17.49
CA LEU A 578 -20.94 -3.52 -16.52
C LEU A 578 -21.66 -4.48 -15.58
N THR A 579 -22.98 -4.64 -15.65
CA THR A 579 -23.68 -5.72 -14.91
C THR A 579 -23.36 -7.09 -15.51
N ASN A 580 -22.98 -7.13 -16.79
CA ASN A 580 -22.56 -8.34 -17.50
C ASN A 580 -21.11 -8.74 -17.16
N ALA A 581 -20.92 -9.95 -16.62
CA ALA A 581 -19.60 -10.46 -16.25
C ALA A 581 -18.64 -10.59 -17.44
N GLY A 582 -19.13 -11.01 -18.61
CA GLY A 582 -18.31 -11.14 -19.82
C GLY A 582 -17.81 -9.80 -20.35
N VAL A 583 -18.56 -8.71 -20.15
CA VAL A 583 -18.11 -7.34 -20.46
C VAL A 583 -16.97 -6.93 -19.52
N ARG A 584 -17.14 -7.14 -18.21
CA ARG A 584 -16.08 -6.85 -17.21
C ARG A 584 -14.79 -7.62 -17.50
N ASP A 585 -14.89 -8.90 -17.85
CA ASP A 585 -13.73 -9.72 -18.17
C ASP A 585 -13.02 -9.26 -19.45
N LYS A 586 -13.77 -8.85 -20.49
CA LYS A 586 -13.18 -8.25 -21.70
C LYS A 586 -12.42 -6.96 -21.40
N ILE A 587 -13.00 -6.08 -20.58
CA ILE A 587 -12.35 -4.82 -20.16
C ILE A 587 -11.07 -5.10 -19.36
N ARG A 588 -11.11 -6.05 -18.41
CA ARG A 588 -9.92 -6.46 -17.66
C ARG A 588 -8.85 -7.01 -18.61
N PHE A 589 -9.22 -7.89 -19.52
CA PHE A 589 -8.28 -8.49 -20.47
C PHE A 589 -7.65 -7.45 -21.40
N GLN A 590 -8.44 -6.47 -21.85
CA GLN A 590 -7.94 -5.33 -22.61
C GLN A 590 -6.91 -4.52 -21.80
N PHE A 591 -7.23 -4.19 -20.54
CA PHE A 591 -6.29 -3.51 -19.65
C PHE A 591 -4.99 -4.30 -19.45
N GLU A 592 -5.07 -5.60 -19.20
CA GLU A 592 -3.89 -6.47 -19.10
C GLU A 592 -3.05 -6.47 -20.39
N ALA A 593 -3.70 -6.48 -21.56
CA ALA A 593 -3.02 -6.40 -22.85
C ALA A 593 -2.31 -5.04 -23.02
N ASP A 594 -2.90 -3.96 -22.54
CA ASP A 594 -2.30 -2.62 -22.58
C ASP A 594 -1.12 -2.47 -21.60
N VAL A 595 -1.19 -3.10 -20.42
CA VAL A 595 -0.04 -3.22 -19.52
C VAL A 595 1.09 -4.02 -20.18
N ARG A 596 0.77 -5.15 -20.83
CA ARG A 596 1.76 -5.97 -21.56
C ARG A 596 2.37 -5.22 -22.75
N TYR A 597 1.62 -4.31 -23.39
CA TYR A 597 2.15 -3.43 -24.42
C TYR A 597 3.27 -2.54 -23.85
N VAL A 598 3.03 -1.83 -22.76
CA VAL A 598 4.04 -0.98 -22.10
C VAL A 598 5.24 -1.79 -21.62
N TRP A 599 5.02 -2.99 -21.08
CA TRP A 599 6.08 -3.94 -20.74
C TRP A 599 6.90 -4.35 -21.98
N SER A 600 6.24 -4.66 -23.10
CA SER A 600 6.91 -5.02 -24.35
C SER A 600 7.73 -3.87 -24.94
N MET A 601 7.37 -2.61 -24.66
CA MET A 601 8.16 -1.44 -25.00
C MET A 601 9.39 -1.26 -24.10
N GLY A 602 9.54 -2.10 -23.07
CA GLY A 602 10.66 -2.06 -22.13
C GLY A 602 10.53 -0.94 -21.10
N CYS A 603 9.36 -0.33 -20.94
CA CYS A 603 9.16 0.78 -20.00
C CYS A 603 8.97 0.32 -18.55
N ILE A 604 8.57 -0.94 -18.32
CA ILE A 604 8.37 -1.50 -16.97
C ILE A 604 8.96 -2.92 -16.89
N SER A 605 9.32 -3.35 -15.68
CA SER A 605 9.79 -4.71 -15.42
C SER A 605 8.65 -5.74 -15.43
N THR A 606 8.98 -7.03 -15.52
CA THR A 606 8.01 -8.12 -15.51
C THR A 606 7.16 -8.12 -14.23
N VAL A 607 7.78 -7.90 -13.06
CA VAL A 607 7.06 -7.82 -11.78
C VAL A 607 6.21 -6.57 -11.64
N ALA A 608 6.64 -5.44 -12.21
CA ALA A 608 5.82 -4.22 -12.25
C ALA A 608 4.59 -4.43 -13.13
N ALA A 609 4.74 -5.07 -14.30
CA ALA A 609 3.63 -5.45 -15.16
C ALA A 609 2.66 -6.40 -14.45
N ALA A 610 3.17 -7.44 -13.77
CA ALA A 610 2.34 -8.37 -13.00
C ALA A 610 1.56 -7.67 -11.88
N ASN A 611 2.18 -6.72 -11.17
CA ASN A 611 1.50 -5.93 -10.15
C ASN A 611 0.42 -5.01 -10.77
N CYS A 612 0.70 -4.35 -11.90
CA CYS A 612 -0.27 -3.48 -12.57
C CYS A 612 -1.47 -4.27 -13.10
N CYS A 613 -1.25 -5.46 -13.70
CA CYS A 613 -2.34 -6.35 -14.12
C CYS A 613 -3.23 -6.78 -12.96
N SER A 614 -2.67 -6.99 -11.77
CA SER A 614 -3.46 -7.24 -10.56
C SER A 614 -4.23 -6.00 -10.15
N LEU A 615 -3.50 -4.92 -9.86
CA LEU A 615 -4.02 -3.65 -9.35
C LEU A 615 -2.94 -2.55 -9.45
N THR A 616 -3.18 -1.55 -10.29
CA THR A 616 -2.30 -0.37 -10.39
C THR A 616 -2.37 0.46 -9.11
N SER A 617 -1.23 0.65 -8.46
CA SER A 617 -1.09 1.56 -7.33
C SER A 617 -1.04 3.00 -7.85
N ILE A 618 -1.98 3.84 -7.41
CA ILE A 618 -2.00 5.26 -7.78
C ILE A 618 -0.71 5.94 -7.30
N PHE A 619 -0.35 5.75 -6.02
CA PHE A 619 0.92 6.19 -5.40
C PHE A 619 1.90 5.03 -5.16
N PRO A 620 3.21 5.29 -5.09
CA PRO A 620 4.19 4.28 -4.69
C PRO A 620 3.87 3.70 -3.30
N PRO A 621 4.06 2.39 -3.07
CA PRO A 621 3.83 1.81 -1.75
C PRO A 621 4.82 2.39 -0.74
N PHE A 622 4.33 2.76 0.44
CA PHE A 622 5.16 3.17 1.56
C PHE A 622 5.12 2.14 2.70
N TYR A 623 6.29 1.73 3.18
CA TYR A 623 6.44 0.74 4.24
C TYR A 623 6.80 1.44 5.55
N ILE A 624 5.83 1.56 6.46
CA ILE A 624 6.05 2.11 7.80
C ILE A 624 6.89 1.11 8.61
N LYS A 625 8.02 1.57 9.14
CA LYS A 625 8.82 0.83 10.12
C LYS A 625 8.43 1.30 11.52
N TYR A 626 7.68 0.46 12.23
CA TYR A 626 7.47 0.67 13.66
C TYR A 626 8.77 0.32 14.43
N GLY A 627 9.70 1.27 14.53
CA GLY A 627 10.87 1.17 15.42
C GLY A 627 10.47 1.15 16.91
N TYR A 628 11.38 0.77 17.81
CA TYR A 628 11.14 0.72 19.26
C TYR A 628 11.84 1.85 20.03
N ASP A 629 12.53 2.76 19.34
CA ASP A 629 13.29 3.85 19.97
C ASP A 629 12.50 5.16 19.94
N LYS A 630 12.49 5.85 21.09
CA LYS A 630 11.90 7.19 21.40
C LYS A 630 11.06 7.80 20.27
N TRP A 631 9.80 7.40 20.21
CA TRP A 631 8.84 8.05 19.33
C TRP A 631 8.53 9.44 19.86
N LYS A 632 8.50 10.40 18.95
CA LYS A 632 7.77 11.65 19.14
C LYS A 632 6.30 11.30 19.38
N SER A 633 5.65 12.00 20.29
CA SER A 633 4.20 11.95 20.49
C SER A 633 3.46 12.38 19.22
N THR A 634 2.17 12.06 19.12
CA THR A 634 1.33 12.49 18.00
C THR A 634 1.37 14.01 17.83
N ALA A 635 1.26 14.76 18.95
CA ALA A 635 1.33 16.22 18.95
C ALA A 635 2.66 16.77 18.40
N GLU A 636 3.79 16.14 18.73
CA GLU A 636 5.10 16.52 18.19
C GLU A 636 5.20 16.25 16.69
N ILE A 637 4.69 15.11 16.21
CA ILE A 637 4.68 14.77 14.77
C ILE A 637 3.80 15.74 13.98
N VAL A 638 2.62 16.07 14.50
CA VAL A 638 1.69 17.04 13.88
C VAL A 638 2.38 18.40 13.75
N LYS A 639 3.05 18.86 14.80
CA LYS A 639 3.82 20.10 14.77
C LYS A 639 4.97 20.06 13.76
N ASP A 640 5.70 18.95 13.68
CA ASP A 640 6.82 18.83 12.74
C ASP A 640 6.37 18.76 11.27
N LEU A 641 5.23 18.15 11.00
CA LEU A 641 4.74 17.92 9.63
C LEU A 641 3.85 19.06 9.11
N TYR A 642 3.12 19.75 9.98
CA TYR A 642 2.07 20.70 9.61
C TYR A 642 2.12 22.04 10.35
N GLY A 643 3.05 22.21 11.31
CA GLY A 643 3.14 23.38 12.18
C GLY A 643 4.12 24.47 11.74
#